data_AF-A0A835T887-F1
#
_entry.id   AF-A0A835T887-F1
#
_cell.length_a   1.000
_cell.length_b   1.000
_cell.length_c   1.000
_cell.angle_alpha   90.00
_cell.angle_beta   90.00
_cell.angle_gamma   90.00
#
_symmetry.space_group_name_H-M   'P 1'
#
loop_
_entity.id
_entity.type
_entity.pdbx_description
1 polymer ?
#
loop_
_entity_poly.entity_id
_entity_poly.type
_entity_poly.pdbx_seq_one_letter_code
_entity_poly.pdbx_strand_id
1 'polypeptide(L)'
;MSGDVPTWSRASQAWPGGWRNRSHWQDGVYQGTTWMDLTGGWYDAGDHLKLHLPLGTSASMLAYGMITWEAAYRAAGQWDIGAQSLRWVGDYLVKCHLTASDMPSANVFVGQVGDVDTDHNSWGRPEQQPQGGAQGTAGWRPVYTITAAGGTGADLVAEAAAALAGASLVLKRSGAAQDTTRAAAYLARARQLFEFSKLLTAGGFVPVGSNAYPSSSFKDDQAWAAAWLCRADIDGGATTAAASAACITAVTYWNALATWESQDANWDRMAAFAAVLLRDAGAGGATTATSLDAAINGLANRWMGAAACSTGVTPCTTAGGLAWGSPWGSCRHSANAALVVLAAARASGGAGAALTEAARRSRQCWAKGQLSYMLGTNPQLQSFVVNYTPTANHKAPQRPHHRSSSCPLSYATTCDWNALGAAGANPGVLTGALVGGPARDDTYADDRRNYTQNEVAVDFNAGFTGALAGLAALQQSLGGCTWDAYCANTCNPGASTASSPPPPPPSPSPPSPSPPSPPPSPSPPTVTLSPRPPSPQPPSPSPPSPPPPSPRPPSPPPSPLPPSPAPKPPSPPPSTSATCSASDWACAACSNAGVRAPDACRSCVSTLRARGLDAGKCTSSCPNTIATADLQAICMSSCVPPTAAAAKDWSCNQYCAAPALVGADSTRSLECVRCVANATNPYDCSNCISSTLSLADAGAARMTCMNCVLGVPAGVTPYQCTECSKLSSAAARDACIACVARGTGLSVCLTAPVAAAGARQPPMPSKQEMRRVRREERNKNKKTHKPPPPAKP
;
A
#
# COMPACT_ATOMS: atom_id res chain seq x y z
N MET A 1 -9.33 6.55 -8.34
CA MET A 1 -10.51 7.04 -7.58
C MET A 1 -11.40 5.85 -7.27
N SER A 2 -11.77 5.63 -6.01
CA SER A 2 -12.73 4.62 -5.54
C SER A 2 -14.08 5.26 -5.24
N GLY A 3 -15.20 4.53 -5.20
CA GLY A 3 -16.53 5.10 -4.97
C GLY A 3 -17.20 5.54 -6.28
N ASP A 4 -18.12 6.51 -6.21
CA ASP A 4 -18.85 7.04 -7.37
C ASP A 4 -17.96 8.02 -8.15
N VAL A 5 -17.15 7.46 -9.06
CA VAL A 5 -16.14 8.21 -9.82
C VAL A 5 -16.77 9.46 -10.45
N PRO A 6 -16.21 10.66 -10.18
CA PRO A 6 -16.86 11.89 -10.58
C PRO A 6 -16.80 12.08 -12.10
N THR A 7 -17.78 12.80 -12.65
CA THR A 7 -17.90 13.06 -14.09
C THR A 7 -16.77 13.92 -14.65
N TRP A 8 -16.03 14.65 -13.80
CA TRP A 8 -14.84 15.41 -14.20
C TRP A 8 -13.58 14.54 -14.31
N SER A 9 -13.62 13.28 -13.87
CA SER A 9 -12.50 12.35 -14.03
C SER A 9 -12.29 12.04 -15.50
N ARG A 10 -11.06 12.24 -16.01
CA ARG A 10 -10.75 11.91 -17.42
C ARG A 10 -10.97 10.44 -17.74
N ALA A 11 -10.80 9.56 -16.75
CA ALA A 11 -11.03 8.12 -16.90
C ALA A 11 -12.51 7.75 -16.98
N SER A 12 -13.43 8.58 -16.44
CA SER A 12 -14.88 8.41 -16.61
C SER A 12 -15.41 9.07 -17.89
N GLN A 13 -14.62 9.96 -18.52
CA GLN A 13 -14.97 10.60 -19.79
C GLN A 13 -14.49 9.83 -21.04
N ALA A 14 -13.57 8.87 -20.89
CA ALA A 14 -12.96 8.13 -22.02
C ALA A 14 -13.91 7.12 -22.70
N TRP A 15 -14.18 7.30 -23.98
CA TRP A 15 -15.36 6.82 -24.75
C TRP A 15 -15.70 5.30 -24.81
N PRO A 16 -17.01 4.95 -24.97
CA PRO A 16 -18.19 5.75 -24.65
C PRO A 16 -18.57 5.54 -23.18
N GLY A 17 -18.34 6.54 -22.33
CA GLY A 17 -18.74 6.54 -20.91
C GLY A 17 -17.64 6.24 -19.88
N GLY A 18 -16.37 6.25 -20.27
CA GLY A 18 -15.24 5.97 -19.38
C GLY A 18 -14.80 4.51 -19.40
N TRP A 19 -13.57 4.25 -18.98
CA TRP A 19 -13.12 2.90 -18.58
C TRP A 19 -13.09 2.72 -17.05
N ARG A 20 -13.50 3.76 -16.30
CA ARG A 20 -13.72 3.76 -14.85
C ARG A 20 -15.14 4.18 -14.53
N ASN A 21 -15.75 3.51 -13.54
CA ASN A 21 -17.09 3.82 -13.06
C ASN A 21 -17.20 3.54 -11.54
N ARG A 22 -18.41 3.65 -11.00
CA ARG A 22 -18.72 3.43 -9.58
C ARG A 22 -18.23 2.06 -9.11
N SER A 23 -17.40 2.05 -8.08
CA SER A 23 -16.79 0.85 -7.50
C SER A 23 -16.74 0.94 -5.98
N HIS A 24 -16.64 -0.20 -5.29
CA HIS A 24 -16.46 -0.25 -3.83
C HIS A 24 -17.46 0.59 -3.01
N TRP A 25 -18.73 0.58 -3.44
CA TRP A 25 -19.83 1.35 -2.83
C TRP A 25 -20.25 0.83 -1.45
N GLN A 26 -19.81 -0.37 -1.05
CA GLN A 26 -20.06 -0.94 0.27
C GLN A 26 -18.85 -0.82 1.21
N ASP A 27 -17.81 -0.06 0.84
CA ASP A 27 -16.70 0.22 1.75
C ASP A 27 -17.24 0.85 3.05
N GLY A 28 -17.00 0.19 4.19
CA GLY A 28 -17.53 0.57 5.50
C GLY A 28 -18.80 -0.20 5.95
N VAL A 29 -19.28 -1.14 5.14
CA VAL A 29 -20.24 -2.17 5.57
C VAL A 29 -19.47 -3.37 6.14
N TYR A 30 -19.52 -3.57 7.46
CA TYR A 30 -19.10 -4.82 8.10
C TYR A 30 -20.31 -5.50 8.78
N GLN A 31 -20.37 -6.83 8.71
CA GLN A 31 -21.50 -7.60 9.22
C GLN A 31 -21.59 -7.44 10.76
N GLY A 32 -22.64 -6.78 11.24
CA GLY A 32 -22.91 -6.58 12.67
C GLY A 32 -22.51 -5.22 13.26
N THR A 33 -22.01 -4.27 12.46
CA THR A 33 -21.75 -2.88 12.87
C THR A 33 -22.69 -1.89 12.18
N THR A 34 -22.90 -0.72 12.79
CA THR A 34 -23.55 0.41 12.10
C THR A 34 -22.77 0.76 10.83
N TRP A 35 -23.47 0.91 9.71
CA TRP A 35 -22.85 1.27 8.43
C TRP A 35 -22.10 2.60 8.54
N MET A 36 -20.85 2.62 8.07
CA MET A 36 -20.03 3.83 7.91
C MET A 36 -19.85 4.08 6.41
N ASP A 37 -20.17 5.27 5.90
CA ASP A 37 -19.84 5.61 4.52
C ASP A 37 -18.34 5.87 4.41
N LEU A 38 -17.59 4.91 3.87
CA LEU A 38 -16.18 5.05 3.54
C LEU A 38 -15.93 4.99 2.03
N THR A 39 -16.93 5.34 1.23
CA THR A 39 -16.76 5.48 -0.23
C THR A 39 -15.96 6.74 -0.58
N GLY A 40 -15.18 6.70 -1.66
CA GLY A 40 -14.32 7.79 -2.10
C GLY A 40 -12.83 7.48 -1.99
N GLY A 41 -11.99 8.50 -2.14
CA GLY A 41 -10.54 8.38 -2.05
C GLY A 41 -9.90 7.77 -3.31
N TRP A 42 -8.60 7.51 -3.24
CA TRP A 42 -7.86 6.85 -4.31
C TRP A 42 -7.59 5.39 -3.97
N TYR A 43 -7.54 4.55 -5.00
CA TYR A 43 -6.82 3.30 -4.86
C TYR A 43 -5.33 3.62 -4.88
N ASP A 44 -4.55 2.82 -4.18
CA ASP A 44 -3.13 3.05 -3.98
C ASP A 44 -2.33 2.94 -5.30
N ALA A 45 -2.39 1.77 -5.94
CA ALA A 45 -1.53 1.46 -7.08
C ALA A 45 -2.30 0.80 -8.23
N GLY A 46 -1.80 -0.35 -8.69
CA GLY A 46 -2.48 -1.22 -9.64
C GLY A 46 -3.60 -2.06 -9.03
N ASP A 47 -3.81 -1.94 -7.73
CA ASP A 47 -4.75 -2.67 -6.89
C ASP A 47 -5.98 -1.83 -6.53
N HIS A 48 -6.84 -2.34 -5.64
CA HIS A 48 -8.04 -1.63 -5.20
C HIS A 48 -8.12 -1.46 -3.67
N LEU A 49 -6.96 -1.46 -3.03
CA LEU A 49 -6.78 -1.07 -1.64
C LEU A 49 -6.82 0.45 -1.49
N LYS A 50 -7.25 0.90 -0.31
CA LYS A 50 -7.14 2.30 0.12
C LYS A 50 -6.21 2.36 1.33
N LEU A 51 -4.95 2.66 1.06
CA LEU A 51 -3.86 2.70 2.04
C LEU A 51 -3.58 4.16 2.42
N HIS A 52 -3.78 4.52 3.70
CA HIS A 52 -3.85 5.93 4.08
C HIS A 52 -2.49 6.62 4.20
N LEU A 53 -1.40 5.86 4.43
CA LEU A 53 -0.06 6.41 4.44
C LEU A 53 0.31 6.98 3.06
N PRO A 54 0.42 6.18 1.97
CA PRO A 54 0.73 6.72 0.64
C PRO A 54 -0.35 7.66 0.10
N LEU A 55 -1.64 7.47 0.44
CA LEU A 55 -2.71 8.38 0.04
C LEU A 55 -2.54 9.78 0.67
N GLY A 56 -2.27 9.83 1.98
CA GLY A 56 -2.05 11.09 2.71
C GLY A 56 -0.81 11.81 2.21
N THR A 57 0.31 11.11 2.12
CA THR A 57 1.57 11.65 1.57
C THR A 57 1.40 12.17 0.15
N SER A 58 0.72 11.40 -0.72
CA SER A 58 0.51 11.82 -2.12
C SER A 58 -0.33 13.09 -2.23
N ALA A 59 -1.40 13.18 -1.44
CA ALA A 59 -2.27 14.35 -1.44
C ALA A 59 -1.57 15.57 -0.84
N SER A 60 -0.83 15.41 0.26
CA SER A 60 -0.08 16.49 0.89
C SER A 60 1.06 16.98 -0.03
N MET A 61 1.80 16.09 -0.69
CA MET A 61 2.83 16.45 -1.69
C MET A 61 2.24 17.14 -2.94
N LEU A 62 1.08 16.69 -3.43
CA LEU A 62 0.39 17.35 -4.54
C LEU A 62 -0.04 18.77 -4.15
N ALA A 63 -0.60 18.94 -2.95
CA ALA A 63 -0.94 20.26 -2.41
C ALA A 63 0.31 21.15 -2.26
N TYR A 64 1.43 20.60 -1.81
CA TYR A 64 2.72 21.30 -1.75
C TYR A 64 3.13 21.81 -3.13
N GLY A 65 3.07 20.94 -4.14
CA GLY A 65 3.15 21.27 -5.56
C GLY A 65 2.33 22.49 -5.95
N MET A 66 1.02 22.38 -5.74
CA MET A 66 0.07 23.40 -6.17
C MET A 66 0.33 24.76 -5.52
N ILE A 67 0.53 24.80 -4.20
CA ILE A 67 0.77 26.06 -3.49
C ILE A 67 2.12 26.68 -3.86
N THR A 68 3.16 25.85 -4.04
CA THR A 68 4.51 26.34 -4.31
C THR A 68 4.66 26.91 -5.72
N TRP A 69 3.94 26.34 -6.70
CA TRP A 69 3.98 26.74 -8.12
C TRP A 69 2.60 27.10 -8.68
N GLU A 70 1.80 27.81 -7.88
CA GLU A 70 0.40 28.16 -8.21
C GLU A 70 0.26 28.76 -9.61
N ALA A 71 1.11 29.71 -9.97
CA ALA A 71 1.09 30.36 -11.28
C ALA A 71 1.28 29.36 -12.44
N ALA A 72 2.13 28.35 -12.28
CA ALA A 72 2.35 27.34 -13.31
C ALA A 72 1.14 26.42 -13.48
N TYR A 73 0.51 25.99 -12.38
CA TYR A 73 -0.73 25.21 -12.44
C TYR A 73 -1.87 25.99 -13.11
N ARG A 74 -1.99 27.29 -12.80
CA ARG A 74 -2.98 28.18 -13.42
C ARG A 74 -2.71 28.38 -14.91
N ALA A 75 -1.47 28.69 -15.28
CA ALA A 75 -1.07 28.85 -16.68
C ALA A 75 -1.28 27.57 -17.51
N ALA A 76 -1.12 26.40 -16.90
CA ALA A 76 -1.40 25.11 -17.53
C ALA A 76 -2.90 24.73 -17.56
N GLY A 77 -3.78 25.56 -16.97
CA GLY A 77 -5.21 25.24 -16.81
C GLY A 77 -5.48 24.02 -15.94
N GLN A 78 -4.55 23.64 -15.07
CA GLN A 78 -4.65 22.43 -14.23
C GLN A 78 -5.01 22.73 -12.77
N TRP A 79 -5.08 24.00 -12.36
CA TRP A 79 -5.41 24.41 -10.99
C TRP A 79 -6.71 23.77 -10.48
N ASP A 80 -7.83 23.98 -11.19
CA ASP A 80 -9.14 23.52 -10.73
C ASP A 80 -9.29 21.99 -10.76
N ILE A 81 -8.58 21.30 -11.67
CA ILE A 81 -8.54 19.84 -11.70
C ILE A 81 -7.75 19.30 -10.51
N GLY A 82 -6.60 19.91 -10.20
CA GLY A 82 -5.81 19.58 -9.01
C GLY A 82 -6.58 19.81 -7.73
N ALA A 83 -7.29 20.95 -7.62
CA ALA A 83 -8.09 21.30 -6.46
C ALA A 83 -9.27 20.32 -6.27
N GLN A 84 -9.95 19.93 -7.35
CA GLN A 84 -10.98 18.87 -7.30
C GLN A 84 -10.41 17.51 -6.89
N SER A 85 -9.20 17.19 -7.33
CA SER A 85 -8.50 15.95 -6.96
C SER A 85 -8.15 15.93 -5.46
N LEU A 86 -7.67 17.05 -4.91
CA LEU A 86 -7.43 17.18 -3.47
C LEU A 86 -8.73 17.18 -2.66
N ARG A 87 -9.80 17.80 -3.17
CA ARG A 87 -11.13 17.70 -2.56
C ARG A 87 -11.64 16.26 -2.52
N TRP A 88 -11.42 15.48 -3.57
CA TRP A 88 -11.82 14.07 -3.61
C TRP A 88 -11.20 13.26 -2.47
N VAL A 89 -9.92 13.50 -2.18
CA VAL A 89 -9.20 12.88 -1.08
C VAL A 89 -9.62 13.46 0.27
N GLY A 90 -9.74 14.79 0.37
CA GLY A 90 -10.15 15.46 1.60
C GLY A 90 -11.54 15.04 2.08
N ASP A 91 -12.52 14.96 1.18
CA ASP A 91 -13.89 14.50 1.50
C ASP A 91 -13.85 13.05 2.02
N TYR A 92 -12.97 12.22 1.47
CA TYR A 92 -12.74 10.85 1.94
C TYR A 92 -12.04 10.78 3.32
N LEU A 93 -10.99 11.58 3.55
CA LEU A 93 -10.29 11.62 4.83
C LEU A 93 -11.17 12.14 5.96
N VAL A 94 -12.10 13.08 5.68
CA VAL A 94 -13.11 13.52 6.65
C VAL A 94 -14.04 12.37 7.05
N LYS A 95 -14.46 11.52 6.10
CA LYS A 95 -15.24 10.31 6.42
C LYS A 95 -14.42 9.32 7.26
N CYS A 96 -13.12 9.22 7.00
CA CYS A 96 -12.21 8.33 7.73
C CYS A 96 -11.95 8.78 9.17
N HIS A 97 -12.19 10.04 9.51
CA HIS A 97 -12.17 10.54 10.88
C HIS A 97 -13.47 10.18 11.62
N LEU A 98 -13.70 8.88 11.80
CA LEU A 98 -14.96 8.27 12.25
C LEU A 98 -15.52 8.90 13.53
N THR A 99 -14.66 9.05 14.53
CA THR A 99 -14.98 9.83 15.74
C THR A 99 -14.06 11.03 15.73
N ALA A 100 -14.65 12.20 15.52
CA ALA A 100 -13.90 13.43 15.40
C ALA A 100 -14.20 14.36 16.58
N SER A 101 -13.20 14.58 17.41
CA SER A 101 -13.34 15.21 18.72
C SER A 101 -12.16 16.14 19.02
N ASP A 102 -12.44 17.24 19.72
CA ASP A 102 -11.41 18.12 20.27
C ASP A 102 -10.68 17.49 21.46
N MET A 103 -11.23 16.42 22.05
CA MET A 103 -10.52 15.57 23.01
C MET A 103 -9.66 14.55 22.24
N PRO A 104 -8.33 14.67 22.20
CA PRO A 104 -7.49 13.89 21.29
C PRO A 104 -7.64 12.38 21.48
N SER A 105 -7.81 11.92 22.72
CA SER A 105 -7.96 10.50 23.08
C SER A 105 -9.27 9.86 22.64
N ALA A 106 -10.29 10.65 22.29
CA ALA A 106 -11.58 10.16 21.81
C ALA A 106 -11.61 9.94 20.28
N ASN A 107 -10.56 10.34 19.56
CA ASN A 107 -10.54 10.24 18.11
C ASN A 107 -10.38 8.79 17.63
N VAL A 108 -11.05 8.47 16.54
CA VAL A 108 -10.93 7.21 15.81
C VAL A 108 -10.72 7.53 14.34
N PHE A 109 -9.69 6.95 13.73
CA PHE A 109 -9.33 7.18 12.33
C PHE A 109 -9.24 5.88 11.55
N VAL A 110 -9.65 5.85 10.29
CA VAL A 110 -9.47 4.68 9.41
C VAL A 110 -8.06 4.70 8.82
N GLY A 111 -7.26 3.68 9.12
CA GLY A 111 -5.91 3.52 8.57
C GLY A 111 -5.85 2.73 7.26
N GLN A 112 -6.86 1.88 7.00
CA GLN A 112 -6.91 1.09 5.77
C GLN A 112 -8.33 0.58 5.48
N VAL A 113 -8.68 0.52 4.19
CA VAL A 113 -9.87 -0.21 3.70
C VAL A 113 -9.45 -1.23 2.64
N GLY A 114 -9.86 -2.47 2.86
CA GLY A 114 -9.45 -3.63 2.06
C GLY A 114 -8.35 -4.44 2.75
N ASP A 115 -8.40 -5.75 2.55
CA ASP A 115 -7.39 -6.71 3.00
C ASP A 115 -6.43 -7.00 1.84
N VAL A 116 -5.12 -6.94 2.10
CA VAL A 116 -4.10 -7.06 1.05
C VAL A 116 -4.21 -8.39 0.30
N ASP A 117 -4.30 -9.50 1.04
CA ASP A 117 -4.35 -10.83 0.44
C ASP A 117 -5.63 -11.00 -0.38
N THR A 118 -6.78 -10.56 0.15
CA THR A 118 -8.06 -10.65 -0.55
C THR A 118 -8.07 -9.81 -1.84
N ASP A 119 -7.60 -8.57 -1.76
CA ASP A 119 -7.57 -7.66 -2.93
C ASP A 119 -6.59 -8.18 -3.98
N HIS A 120 -5.38 -8.56 -3.54
CA HIS A 120 -4.30 -8.97 -4.44
C HIS A 120 -4.51 -10.37 -5.04
N ASN A 121 -5.29 -11.24 -4.39
CA ASN A 121 -5.75 -12.52 -4.94
C ASN A 121 -6.91 -12.37 -5.94
N SER A 122 -7.08 -11.17 -6.51
CA SER A 122 -7.98 -10.91 -7.61
C SER A 122 -7.33 -10.02 -8.67
N TRP A 123 -7.71 -10.24 -9.93
CA TRP A 123 -7.37 -9.36 -11.05
C TRP A 123 -8.64 -9.08 -11.83
N GLY A 124 -9.03 -7.82 -11.98
CA GLY A 124 -10.29 -7.48 -12.61
C GLY A 124 -10.65 -6.01 -12.47
N ARG A 125 -11.91 -5.68 -12.80
CA ARG A 125 -12.44 -4.33 -12.60
C ARG A 125 -12.83 -4.09 -11.14
N PRO A 126 -12.56 -2.91 -10.57
CA PRO A 126 -13.04 -2.58 -9.23
C PRO A 126 -14.57 -2.49 -9.16
N GLU A 127 -15.24 -2.19 -10.29
CA GLU A 127 -16.69 -2.10 -10.37
C GLU A 127 -17.40 -3.47 -10.31
N GLN A 128 -16.67 -4.55 -10.59
CA GLN A 128 -17.20 -5.93 -10.62
C GLN A 128 -16.60 -6.80 -9.51
N GLN A 129 -15.73 -6.25 -8.65
CA GLN A 129 -15.20 -6.97 -7.50
C GLN A 129 -16.32 -7.21 -6.46
N PRO A 130 -16.39 -8.42 -5.88
CA PRO A 130 -17.30 -8.71 -4.79
C PRO A 130 -17.08 -7.77 -3.60
N GLN A 131 -18.14 -7.48 -2.85
CA GLN A 131 -18.13 -6.54 -1.71
C GLN A 131 -19.06 -7.02 -0.60
N GLY A 132 -18.84 -6.51 0.62
CA GLY A 132 -19.69 -6.82 1.79
C GLY A 132 -19.59 -8.27 2.27
N GLY A 133 -18.62 -9.02 1.75
CA GLY A 133 -18.37 -10.41 2.13
C GLY A 133 -17.77 -10.50 3.54
N ALA A 134 -17.94 -11.65 4.19
CA ALA A 134 -17.27 -11.95 5.45
C ALA A 134 -15.77 -12.28 5.22
N GLN A 135 -14.98 -12.29 6.30
CA GLN A 135 -13.56 -12.69 6.24
C GLN A 135 -13.39 -14.05 5.56
N GLY A 136 -12.39 -14.15 4.67
CA GLY A 136 -12.11 -15.35 3.89
C GLY A 136 -12.95 -15.49 2.60
N THR A 137 -13.80 -14.52 2.28
CA THR A 137 -14.52 -14.46 0.99
C THR A 137 -13.87 -13.45 0.04
N ALA A 138 -14.09 -13.59 -1.27
CA ALA A 138 -13.60 -12.66 -2.28
C ALA A 138 -14.17 -11.22 -2.13
N GLY A 139 -15.21 -11.04 -1.31
CA GLY A 139 -15.78 -9.73 -1.02
C GLY A 139 -15.32 -9.13 0.30
N TRP A 140 -14.31 -9.73 0.94
CA TRP A 140 -13.75 -9.28 2.21
C TRP A 140 -12.96 -7.99 2.04
N ARG A 141 -13.56 -6.88 2.44
CA ARG A 141 -12.95 -5.55 2.41
C ARG A 141 -13.06 -4.87 3.78
N PRO A 142 -12.28 -5.34 4.77
CA PRO A 142 -12.33 -4.83 6.13
C PRO A 142 -11.97 -3.36 6.22
N VAL A 143 -12.41 -2.74 7.30
CA VAL A 143 -12.00 -1.40 7.73
C VAL A 143 -11.13 -1.58 8.95
N TYR A 144 -9.90 -1.10 8.87
CA TYR A 144 -8.97 -1.11 9.98
C TYR A 144 -8.87 0.29 10.58
N THR A 145 -9.11 0.42 11.88
CA THR A 145 -9.17 1.69 12.60
C THR A 145 -8.05 1.87 13.62
N ILE A 146 -7.54 3.10 13.72
CA ILE A 146 -6.58 3.59 14.69
C ILE A 146 -7.32 4.28 15.84
N THR A 147 -6.92 3.98 17.08
CA THR A 147 -7.47 4.56 18.31
C THR A 147 -6.32 4.91 19.25
N ALA A 148 -6.54 5.84 20.18
CA ALA A 148 -5.52 6.21 21.18
C ALA A 148 -5.09 5.02 22.04
N ALA A 149 -6.03 4.13 22.39
CA ALA A 149 -5.74 2.91 23.14
C ALA A 149 -4.86 1.91 22.35
N GLY A 150 -4.93 1.93 21.02
CA GLY A 150 -4.09 1.10 20.16
C GLY A 150 -2.65 1.57 20.05
N GLY A 151 -2.37 2.86 20.30
CA GLY A 151 -1.02 3.43 20.41
C GLY A 151 -0.14 3.43 19.15
N THR A 152 -0.66 2.97 18.00
CA THR A 152 0.07 2.83 16.72
C THR A 152 -0.62 3.61 15.60
N GLY A 153 0.07 3.86 14.48
CA GLY A 153 -0.47 4.58 13.32
C GLY A 153 -0.30 6.10 13.37
N ALA A 154 0.72 6.59 14.09
CA ALA A 154 1.02 8.02 14.23
C ALA A 154 1.29 8.70 12.87
N ASP A 155 2.03 8.02 12.00
CA ASP A 155 2.34 8.33 10.60
C ASP A 155 1.07 8.50 9.76
N LEU A 156 0.18 7.50 9.75
CA LEU A 156 -1.06 7.52 8.97
C LEU A 156 -1.97 8.70 9.38
N VAL A 157 -2.09 8.94 10.69
CA VAL A 157 -2.92 10.04 11.23
C VAL A 157 -2.28 11.39 10.94
N ALA A 158 -0.95 11.51 11.07
CA ALA A 158 -0.23 12.72 10.74
C ALA A 158 -0.33 13.07 9.25
N GLU A 159 -0.18 12.09 8.35
CA GLU A 159 -0.32 12.33 6.91
C GLU A 159 -1.75 12.70 6.49
N ALA A 160 -2.76 12.14 7.16
CA ALA A 160 -4.14 12.59 6.98
C ALA A 160 -4.31 14.07 7.40
N ALA A 161 -3.69 14.48 8.51
CA ALA A 161 -3.67 15.88 8.94
C ALA A 161 -2.95 16.78 7.92
N ALA A 162 -1.78 16.38 7.43
CA ALA A 162 -1.02 17.09 6.40
C ALA A 162 -1.83 17.27 5.11
N ALA A 163 -2.46 16.19 4.61
CA ALA A 163 -3.28 16.20 3.41
C ALA A 163 -4.50 17.15 3.54
N LEU A 164 -5.21 17.11 4.67
CA LEU A 164 -6.35 17.99 4.92
C LEU A 164 -5.93 19.46 5.08
N ALA A 165 -4.81 19.73 5.75
CA ALA A 165 -4.27 21.08 5.86
C ALA A 165 -3.84 21.63 4.50
N GLY A 166 -3.13 20.85 3.67
CA GLY A 166 -2.74 21.23 2.32
C GLY A 166 -3.96 21.45 1.40
N ALA A 167 -4.92 20.53 1.41
CA ALA A 167 -6.17 20.66 0.65
C ALA A 167 -6.98 21.91 1.07
N SER A 168 -7.01 22.23 2.36
CA SER A 168 -7.62 23.46 2.87
C SER A 168 -7.00 24.70 2.23
N LEU A 169 -5.67 24.78 2.19
CA LEU A 169 -4.99 25.95 1.62
C LEU A 169 -5.23 26.10 0.12
N VAL A 170 -5.29 24.99 -0.63
CA VAL A 170 -5.63 25.01 -2.06
C VAL A 170 -7.07 25.46 -2.28
N LEU A 171 -8.03 24.88 -1.55
CA LEU A 171 -9.46 25.20 -1.70
C LEU A 171 -9.84 26.62 -1.25
N LYS A 172 -9.00 27.30 -0.47
CA LYS A 172 -9.16 28.72 -0.14
C LYS A 172 -8.83 29.65 -1.31
N ARG A 173 -7.95 29.25 -2.23
CA ARG A 173 -7.52 30.09 -3.35
C ARG A 173 -8.65 30.26 -4.36
N SER A 174 -8.68 31.41 -5.04
CA SER A 174 -9.68 31.69 -6.07
C SER A 174 -9.59 30.70 -7.23
N GLY A 175 -10.74 30.31 -7.78
CA GLY A 175 -10.86 29.34 -8.86
C GLY A 175 -12.27 28.74 -8.91
N ALA A 176 -12.59 27.99 -9.96
CA ALA A 176 -13.88 27.31 -10.07
C ALA A 176 -14.07 26.24 -8.98
N ALA A 177 -12.98 25.66 -8.48
CA ALA A 177 -13.00 24.68 -7.40
C ALA A 177 -12.89 25.30 -5.98
N GLN A 178 -12.90 26.63 -5.85
CA GLN A 178 -12.80 27.31 -4.55
C GLN A 178 -13.97 26.92 -3.63
N ASP A 179 -13.67 26.57 -2.38
CA ASP A 179 -14.66 26.24 -1.36
C ASP A 179 -14.11 26.56 0.04
N THR A 180 -14.34 27.78 0.50
CA THR A 180 -13.79 28.28 1.78
C THR A 180 -14.43 27.62 2.99
N THR A 181 -15.71 27.22 2.91
CA THR A 181 -16.42 26.50 3.98
C THR A 181 -15.82 25.12 4.18
N ARG A 182 -15.67 24.35 3.09
CA ARG A 182 -15.03 23.02 3.15
C ARG A 182 -13.57 23.14 3.55
N ALA A 183 -12.85 24.15 3.05
CA ALA A 183 -11.48 24.39 3.48
C ALA A 183 -11.37 24.63 4.99
N ALA A 184 -12.27 25.42 5.59
CA ALA A 184 -12.30 25.63 7.03
C ALA A 184 -12.56 24.31 7.79
N ALA A 185 -13.50 23.50 7.30
CA ALA A 185 -13.79 22.19 7.89
C ALA A 185 -12.58 21.23 7.82
N TYR A 186 -11.87 21.19 6.68
CA TYR A 186 -10.65 20.39 6.54
C TYR A 186 -9.55 20.83 7.50
N LEU A 187 -9.33 22.14 7.65
CA LEU A 187 -8.32 22.65 8.58
C LEU A 187 -8.67 22.33 10.04
N ALA A 188 -9.95 22.41 10.42
CA ALA A 188 -10.39 22.01 11.75
C ALA A 188 -10.11 20.51 12.01
N ARG A 189 -10.44 19.64 11.04
CA ARG A 189 -10.15 18.21 11.13
C ARG A 189 -8.65 17.91 11.15
N ALA A 190 -7.85 18.63 10.36
CA ALA A 190 -6.40 18.52 10.37
C ALA A 190 -5.81 18.81 11.76
N ARG A 191 -6.29 19.84 12.47
CA ARG A 191 -5.84 20.16 13.83
C ARG A 191 -6.20 19.04 14.82
N GLN A 192 -7.42 18.52 14.77
CA GLN A 192 -7.85 17.40 15.63
C GLN A 192 -7.03 16.13 15.39
N LEU A 193 -6.83 15.76 14.12
CA LEU A 193 -6.01 14.60 13.75
C LEU A 193 -4.55 14.79 14.16
N PHE A 194 -3.99 16.00 14.01
CA PHE A 194 -2.64 16.27 14.47
C PHE A 194 -2.51 16.10 15.99
N GLU A 195 -3.44 16.66 16.80
CA GLU A 195 -3.43 16.43 18.26
C GLU A 195 -3.60 14.95 18.61
N PHE A 196 -4.46 14.23 17.88
CA PHE A 196 -4.61 12.79 18.04
C PHE A 196 -3.31 12.03 17.75
N SER A 197 -2.59 12.39 16.67
CA SER A 197 -1.33 11.76 16.29
C SER A 197 -0.28 11.84 17.40
N LYS A 198 -0.30 12.90 18.23
CA LYS A 198 0.65 13.08 19.34
C LYS A 198 0.49 12.05 20.46
N LEU A 199 -0.68 11.42 20.55
CA LEU A 199 -0.93 10.36 21.54
C LEU A 199 -0.44 8.98 21.08
N LEU A 200 -0.08 8.84 19.81
CA LEU A 200 0.36 7.60 19.20
C LEU A 200 1.90 7.53 19.27
N THR A 201 2.44 6.42 19.77
CA THR A 201 3.87 6.29 20.09
C THR A 201 4.66 5.44 19.10
N ALA A 202 3.99 4.92 18.07
CA ALA A 202 4.61 4.17 16.98
C ALA A 202 3.90 4.43 15.63
N GLY A 203 4.68 4.29 14.55
CA GLY A 203 4.18 4.25 13.18
C GLY A 203 3.71 2.86 12.78
N GLY A 204 3.20 2.75 11.56
CA GLY A 204 2.68 1.51 11.00
C GLY A 204 1.36 1.08 11.64
N PHE A 205 0.64 0.23 10.91
CA PHE A 205 -0.70 -0.16 11.30
C PHE A 205 -1.03 -1.62 10.94
N VAL A 206 -1.95 -2.19 11.70
CA VAL A 206 -2.48 -3.56 11.64
C VAL A 206 -3.32 -3.76 10.37
N PRO A 207 -3.32 -4.94 9.72
CA PRO A 207 -2.73 -6.18 10.23
C PRO A 207 -1.24 -6.35 9.95
N VAL A 208 -0.51 -6.65 11.03
CA VAL A 208 0.91 -7.02 11.01
C VAL A 208 1.04 -8.33 10.22
N GLY A 209 1.86 -8.32 9.18
CA GLY A 209 2.16 -9.50 8.34
C GLY A 209 1.64 -9.43 6.90
N SER A 210 0.73 -8.50 6.61
CA SER A 210 0.24 -8.19 5.26
C SER A 210 0.31 -6.69 4.94
N ASN A 211 1.17 -5.95 5.64
CA ASN A 211 1.34 -4.51 5.43
C ASN A 211 2.10 -4.23 4.13
N ALA A 212 1.42 -3.67 3.13
CA ALA A 212 2.02 -3.25 1.86
C ALA A 212 2.95 -2.03 2.01
N TYR A 213 2.75 -1.21 3.05
CA TYR A 213 3.49 0.04 3.29
C TYR A 213 4.03 0.07 4.75
N PRO A 214 5.12 -0.67 5.04
CA PRO A 214 5.75 -0.66 6.36
C PRO A 214 6.41 0.69 6.65
N SER A 215 6.06 1.30 7.78
CA SER A 215 6.68 2.54 8.24
C SER A 215 8.01 2.29 8.97
N SER A 216 9.04 3.07 8.62
CA SER A 216 10.34 3.10 9.30
C SER A 216 10.50 4.29 10.25
N SER A 217 9.71 5.35 10.07
CA SER A 217 9.56 6.46 11.01
C SER A 217 8.13 7.01 10.94
N PHE A 218 7.72 7.67 12.01
CA PHE A 218 6.46 8.42 12.09
C PHE A 218 6.67 9.87 12.52
N LYS A 219 7.88 10.19 12.98
CA LYS A 219 8.20 11.49 13.58
C LYS A 219 8.30 12.55 12.49
N ASP A 220 8.83 12.17 11.35
CA ASP A 220 8.92 12.98 10.15
C ASP A 220 7.54 13.28 9.56
N ASP A 221 6.59 12.34 9.59
CA ASP A 221 5.18 12.61 9.23
C ASP A 221 4.56 13.62 10.19
N GLN A 222 4.79 13.49 11.50
CA GLN A 222 4.32 14.47 12.49
C GLN A 222 4.97 15.84 12.26
N ALA A 223 6.27 15.89 11.93
CA ALA A 223 6.94 17.14 11.57
C ALA A 223 6.37 17.75 10.29
N TRP A 224 6.04 16.92 9.30
CA TRP A 224 5.40 17.34 8.05
C TRP A 224 4.00 17.90 8.27
N ALA A 225 3.17 17.21 9.05
CA ALA A 225 1.83 17.68 9.44
C ALA A 225 1.90 18.99 10.23
N ALA A 226 2.84 19.10 11.18
CA ALA A 226 3.06 20.32 11.93
C ALA A 226 3.50 21.48 11.02
N ALA A 227 4.36 21.22 10.02
CA ALA A 227 4.80 22.20 9.04
C ALA A 227 3.62 22.75 8.22
N TRP A 228 2.67 21.89 7.83
CA TRP A 228 1.43 22.32 7.17
C TRP A 228 0.55 23.20 8.06
N LEU A 229 0.39 22.85 9.33
CA LEU A 229 -0.37 23.67 10.27
C LEU A 229 0.31 25.03 10.54
N CYS A 230 1.64 25.05 10.63
CA CYS A 230 2.42 26.28 10.66
C CYS A 230 2.15 27.14 9.42
N ARG A 231 2.24 26.54 8.23
CA ARG A 231 1.94 27.24 6.97
C ARG A 231 0.51 27.79 6.96
N ALA A 232 -0.46 27.03 7.48
CA ALA A 232 -1.85 27.45 7.53
C ALA A 232 -2.10 28.62 8.49
N ASP A 233 -1.39 28.69 9.62
CA ASP A 233 -1.43 29.85 10.53
C ASP A 233 -0.84 31.10 9.84
N ILE A 234 0.29 30.96 9.16
CA ILE A 234 0.95 32.07 8.44
C ILE A 234 0.07 32.61 7.31
N ASP A 235 -0.44 31.72 6.45
CA ASP A 235 -1.37 32.11 5.37
C ASP A 235 -2.71 32.63 5.94
N GLY A 236 -3.05 32.31 7.19
CA GLY A 236 -4.22 32.78 7.92
C GLY A 236 -4.06 34.17 8.54
N GLY A 237 -2.90 34.81 8.41
CA GLY A 237 -2.65 36.17 8.90
C GLY A 237 -1.89 36.26 10.22
N ALA A 238 -1.26 35.17 10.68
CA ALA A 238 -0.30 35.28 11.78
C ALA A 238 0.82 36.27 11.40
N THR A 239 1.06 37.26 12.25
CA THR A 239 1.95 38.40 11.93
C THR A 239 3.42 37.98 11.76
N THR A 240 3.86 36.94 12.46
CA THR A 240 5.17 36.31 12.29
C THR A 240 5.10 34.81 12.62
N ALA A 241 6.00 34.01 12.06
CA ALA A 241 6.13 32.60 12.41
C ALA A 241 6.50 32.39 13.88
N ALA A 242 7.26 33.32 14.48
CA ALA A 242 7.61 33.28 15.90
C ALA A 242 6.38 33.45 16.83
N ALA A 243 5.32 34.10 16.36
CA ALA A 243 4.07 34.29 17.11
C ALA A 243 3.03 33.17 16.89
N SER A 244 3.25 32.26 15.92
CA SER A 244 2.34 31.14 15.66
C SER A 244 2.65 29.94 16.56
N ALA A 245 1.65 29.50 17.32
CA ALA A 245 1.73 28.29 18.13
C ALA A 245 1.98 27.01 17.28
N ALA A 246 1.39 26.95 16.08
CA ALA A 246 1.63 25.83 15.17
C ALA A 246 3.08 25.82 14.66
N CYS A 247 3.66 26.99 14.35
CA CYS A 247 5.07 27.08 13.96
C CYS A 247 6.03 26.73 15.10
N ILE A 248 5.76 27.17 16.33
CA ILE A 248 6.55 26.76 17.50
C ILE A 248 6.51 25.24 17.67
N THR A 249 5.31 24.66 17.55
CA THR A 249 5.13 23.19 17.61
C THR A 249 5.93 22.51 16.49
N ALA A 250 5.83 23.00 15.26
CA ALA A 250 6.51 22.39 14.12
C ALA A 250 8.04 22.42 14.25
N VAL A 251 8.61 23.50 14.82
CA VAL A 251 10.04 23.56 15.15
C VAL A 251 10.43 22.52 16.20
N THR A 252 9.58 22.29 17.21
CA THR A 252 9.81 21.24 18.22
C THR A 252 9.85 19.85 17.58
N TYR A 253 8.91 19.53 16.69
CA TYR A 253 8.90 18.24 15.99
C TYR A 253 10.08 18.11 15.03
N TRP A 254 10.45 19.17 14.31
CA TRP A 254 11.66 19.21 13.48
C TRP A 254 12.92 18.88 14.28
N ASN A 255 13.10 19.52 15.44
CA ASN A 255 14.27 19.32 16.28
C ASN A 255 14.35 17.91 16.91
N ALA A 256 13.26 17.15 16.90
CA ALA A 256 13.22 15.78 17.41
C ALA A 256 13.58 14.71 16.35
N LEU A 257 13.76 15.11 15.08
CA LEU A 257 14.11 14.20 14.00
C LEU A 257 15.59 13.80 14.03
N ALA A 258 15.86 12.57 13.61
CA ALA A 258 17.21 12.15 13.32
C ALA A 258 17.66 12.68 11.96
N THR A 259 18.95 12.99 11.83
CA THR A 259 19.54 13.55 10.59
C THR A 259 19.34 12.66 9.37
N TRP A 260 19.28 11.33 9.56
CA TRP A 260 19.09 10.37 8.47
C TRP A 260 17.69 10.42 7.84
N GLU A 261 16.67 10.90 8.56
CA GLU A 261 15.27 10.97 8.09
C GLU A 261 15.16 11.93 6.90
N SER A 262 16.02 12.96 6.85
CA SER A 262 16.06 13.95 5.76
C SER A 262 16.90 13.55 4.54
N GLN A 263 17.53 12.38 4.55
CA GLN A 263 18.43 11.94 3.47
C GLN A 263 17.70 11.35 2.25
N ASP A 264 16.38 11.16 2.35
CA ASP A 264 15.53 10.69 1.27
C ASP A 264 14.20 11.46 1.30
N ALA A 265 13.40 11.30 0.25
CA ALA A 265 12.08 11.91 0.12
C ALA A 265 11.13 10.90 -0.52
N ASN A 266 10.24 10.29 0.27
CA ASN A 266 9.25 9.32 -0.19
C ASN A 266 8.15 9.15 0.86
N TRP A 267 7.17 8.26 0.60
CA TRP A 267 6.02 8.02 1.48
C TRP A 267 6.36 7.58 2.91
N ASP A 268 7.59 7.12 3.15
CA ASP A 268 8.10 6.69 4.46
C ASP A 268 9.11 7.69 5.05
N ARG A 269 9.42 8.76 4.31
CA ARG A 269 10.46 9.76 4.64
C ARG A 269 10.08 11.15 4.17
N MET A 270 9.47 11.92 5.06
CA MET A 270 8.89 13.23 4.80
C MET A 270 9.66 14.41 5.38
N ALA A 271 10.74 14.14 6.12
CA ALA A 271 11.55 15.16 6.79
C ALA A 271 12.10 16.22 5.82
N ALA A 272 12.51 15.82 4.61
CA ALA A 272 13.00 16.77 3.61
C ALA A 272 11.91 17.72 3.09
N PHE A 273 10.66 17.25 2.97
CA PHE A 273 9.53 18.11 2.63
C PHE A 273 9.16 19.04 3.78
N ALA A 274 9.13 18.53 5.01
CA ALA A 274 8.98 19.34 6.22
C ALA A 274 10.03 20.45 6.29
N ALA A 275 11.29 20.12 5.94
CA ALA A 275 12.38 21.08 5.95
C ALA A 275 12.10 22.28 5.02
N VAL A 276 11.76 22.01 3.74
CA VAL A 276 11.51 23.08 2.78
C VAL A 276 10.25 23.88 3.14
N LEU A 277 9.18 23.23 3.60
CA LEU A 277 7.94 23.93 3.95
C LEU A 277 8.10 24.84 5.17
N LEU A 278 8.79 24.38 6.22
CA LEU A 278 9.10 25.20 7.40
C LEU A 278 10.00 26.38 7.04
N ARG A 279 10.97 26.14 6.17
CA ARG A 279 11.86 27.17 5.65
C ARG A 279 11.07 28.25 4.91
N ASP A 280 10.17 27.83 4.04
CA ASP A 280 9.30 28.73 3.27
C ASP A 280 8.24 29.44 4.13
N ALA A 281 7.87 28.87 5.29
CA ALA A 281 7.01 29.51 6.28
C ALA A 281 7.76 30.48 7.22
N GLY A 282 9.09 30.49 7.21
CA GLY A 282 9.90 31.32 8.09
C GLY A 282 9.97 30.84 9.54
N ALA A 283 9.74 29.55 9.79
CA ALA A 283 9.63 29.00 11.13
C ALA A 283 10.96 29.02 11.90
N GLY A 284 10.93 29.43 13.17
CA GLY A 284 12.03 29.25 14.12
C GLY A 284 13.28 30.13 13.92
N GLY A 285 13.23 31.14 13.06
CA GLY A 285 14.31 32.11 12.87
C GLY A 285 15.60 31.55 12.26
N ALA A 286 16.70 32.30 12.36
CA ALA A 286 17.96 32.01 11.65
C ALA A 286 18.61 30.66 12.02
N THR A 287 18.55 30.26 13.29
CA THR A 287 19.11 28.98 13.76
C THR A 287 18.35 27.80 13.15
N THR A 288 17.02 27.86 13.17
CA THR A 288 16.18 26.81 12.56
C THR A 288 16.37 26.79 11.05
N ALA A 289 16.37 27.96 10.40
CA ALA A 289 16.68 28.09 8.97
C ALA A 289 17.99 27.41 8.58
N THR A 290 19.05 27.57 9.37
CA THR A 290 20.35 26.91 9.15
C THR A 290 20.23 25.39 9.24
N SER A 291 19.49 24.87 10.21
CA SER A 291 19.23 23.42 10.36
C SER A 291 18.41 22.86 9.19
N LEU A 292 17.37 23.58 8.76
CA LEU A 292 16.54 23.21 7.61
C LEU A 292 17.36 23.20 6.31
N ASP A 293 18.19 24.23 6.09
CA ASP A 293 19.10 24.30 4.94
C ASP A 293 20.14 23.17 4.98
N ALA A 294 20.68 22.81 6.15
CA ALA A 294 21.61 21.69 6.28
C ALA A 294 20.96 20.36 5.87
N ALA A 295 19.71 20.10 6.26
CA ALA A 295 18.96 18.92 5.84
C ALA A 295 18.71 18.88 4.32
N ILE A 296 18.25 20.00 3.75
CA ILE A 296 18.05 20.15 2.30
C ILE A 296 19.36 19.94 1.54
N ASN A 297 20.46 20.49 2.04
CA ASN A 297 21.79 20.31 1.48
C ASN A 297 22.26 18.85 1.59
N GLY A 298 21.95 18.17 2.68
CA GLY A 298 22.22 16.74 2.85
C GLY A 298 21.55 15.90 1.78
N LEU A 299 20.25 16.09 1.55
CA LEU A 299 19.51 15.43 0.47
C LEU A 299 20.12 15.78 -0.90
N ALA A 300 20.35 17.06 -1.18
CA ALA A 300 20.93 17.51 -2.44
C ALA A 300 22.30 16.85 -2.69
N ASN A 301 23.18 16.82 -1.70
CA ASN A 301 24.50 16.21 -1.81
C ASN A 301 24.40 14.70 -2.06
N ARG A 302 23.48 14.01 -1.38
CA ARG A 302 23.29 12.56 -1.53
C ARG A 302 22.78 12.17 -2.91
N TRP A 303 21.83 12.91 -3.47
CA TRP A 303 21.18 12.57 -4.74
C TRP A 303 21.87 13.19 -5.96
N MET A 304 22.31 14.44 -5.86
CA MET A 304 23.02 15.13 -6.96
C MET A 304 24.48 14.73 -7.05
N GLY A 305 25.11 14.40 -5.92
CA GLY A 305 26.50 13.93 -5.84
C GLY A 305 26.64 12.41 -5.96
N ALA A 306 25.59 11.69 -6.34
CA ALA A 306 25.60 10.24 -6.40
C ALA A 306 26.61 9.73 -7.45
N ALA A 307 27.51 8.84 -7.03
CA ALA A 307 28.52 8.24 -7.91
C ALA A 307 27.87 7.35 -9.00
N ALA A 308 28.63 6.99 -10.03
CA ALA A 308 28.14 6.11 -11.09
C ALA A 308 27.68 4.75 -10.53
N CYS A 309 26.60 4.19 -11.07
CA CYS A 309 26.10 2.89 -10.61
C CYS A 309 27.13 1.76 -10.79
N SER A 310 28.08 1.85 -11.70
CA SER A 310 29.20 0.89 -11.79
C SER A 310 30.01 0.72 -10.48
N THR A 311 29.92 1.67 -9.54
CA THR A 311 30.62 1.64 -8.24
C THR A 311 29.91 0.82 -7.15
N GLY A 312 28.69 0.33 -7.41
CA GLY A 312 27.94 -0.49 -6.44
C GLY A 312 27.23 0.27 -5.30
N VAL A 313 27.34 1.60 -5.21
CA VAL A 313 26.66 2.41 -4.18
C VAL A 313 25.19 2.70 -4.51
N THR A 314 24.43 3.14 -3.50
CA THR A 314 23.02 3.57 -3.61
C THR A 314 22.73 4.78 -2.67
N PRO A 315 22.13 5.88 -3.17
CA PRO A 315 21.77 6.11 -4.57
C PRO A 315 23.00 6.23 -5.46
N CYS A 316 22.81 6.01 -6.75
CA CYS A 316 23.84 6.12 -7.78
C CYS A 316 23.28 6.77 -9.05
N THR A 317 24.13 7.20 -9.96
CA THR A 317 23.73 7.72 -11.27
C THR A 317 23.90 6.62 -12.33
N THR A 318 22.82 6.27 -13.04
CA THR A 318 22.88 5.29 -14.15
C THR A 318 23.71 5.83 -15.31
N ALA A 319 24.07 4.97 -16.27
CA ALA A 319 24.84 5.42 -17.43
C ALA A 319 24.06 6.43 -18.28
N GLY A 320 22.73 6.32 -18.30
CA GLY A 320 21.82 7.26 -18.94
C GLY A 320 21.54 8.54 -18.14
N GLY A 321 21.98 8.65 -16.88
CA GLY A 321 21.90 9.88 -16.08
C GLY A 321 20.77 9.95 -15.04
N LEU A 322 20.04 8.85 -14.79
CA LEU A 322 19.04 8.79 -13.73
C LEU A 322 19.71 8.62 -12.36
N ALA A 323 19.35 9.44 -11.38
CA ALA A 323 19.71 9.24 -9.98
C ALA A 323 18.85 8.11 -9.38
N TRP A 324 19.37 6.88 -9.42
CA TRP A 324 18.70 5.65 -9.08
C TRP A 324 18.92 5.28 -7.61
N GLY A 325 17.82 5.13 -6.84
CA GLY A 325 17.88 4.82 -5.41
C GLY A 325 17.34 3.46 -5.00
N SER A 326 16.50 2.83 -5.82
CA SER A 326 15.82 1.58 -5.49
C SER A 326 15.32 0.92 -6.78
N PRO A 327 15.26 -0.42 -6.86
CA PRO A 327 14.54 -1.08 -7.94
C PRO A 327 13.04 -0.78 -7.89
N TRP A 328 12.50 -0.51 -6.70
CA TRP A 328 11.10 -0.15 -6.49
C TRP A 328 10.90 1.36 -6.63
N GLY A 329 10.20 1.78 -7.68
CA GLY A 329 9.90 3.19 -7.91
C GLY A 329 11.16 4.03 -8.13
N SER A 330 12.11 3.54 -8.94
CA SER A 330 13.33 4.27 -9.28
C SER A 330 13.05 5.71 -9.73
N CYS A 331 12.08 5.92 -10.63
CA CYS A 331 11.68 7.25 -11.08
C CYS A 331 11.00 8.07 -9.98
N ARG A 332 10.19 7.44 -9.12
CA ARG A 332 9.54 8.09 -7.96
C ARG A 332 10.57 8.76 -7.06
N HIS A 333 11.63 8.03 -6.71
CA HIS A 333 12.66 8.57 -5.81
C HIS A 333 13.37 9.79 -6.41
N SER A 334 13.81 9.72 -7.67
CA SER A 334 14.49 10.86 -8.31
C SER A 334 13.53 12.04 -8.49
N ALA A 335 12.24 11.79 -8.76
CA ALA A 335 11.23 12.84 -8.92
C ALA A 335 10.95 13.56 -7.60
N ASN A 336 10.86 12.84 -6.49
CA ASN A 336 10.68 13.42 -5.16
C ASN A 336 11.91 14.24 -4.74
N ALA A 337 13.12 13.73 -4.95
CA ALA A 337 14.34 14.49 -4.71
C ALA A 337 14.42 15.74 -5.59
N ALA A 338 14.07 15.63 -6.88
CA ALA A 338 13.96 16.76 -7.80
C ALA A 338 12.98 17.84 -7.30
N LEU A 339 11.84 17.44 -6.74
CA LEU A 339 10.87 18.36 -6.15
C LEU A 339 11.46 19.18 -5.00
N VAL A 340 12.09 18.50 -4.04
CA VAL A 340 12.71 19.14 -2.86
C VAL A 340 13.78 20.14 -3.30
N VAL A 341 14.70 19.73 -4.19
CA VAL A 341 15.81 20.62 -4.60
C VAL A 341 15.34 21.79 -5.47
N LEU A 342 14.30 21.59 -6.31
CA LEU A 342 13.71 22.67 -7.10
C LEU A 342 13.02 23.69 -6.21
N ALA A 343 12.21 23.23 -5.26
CA ALA A 343 11.56 24.11 -4.30
C ALA A 343 12.59 24.90 -3.49
N ALA A 344 13.67 24.23 -3.11
CA ALA A 344 14.75 24.85 -2.38
C ALA A 344 15.55 25.87 -3.20
N ALA A 345 15.51 25.78 -4.53
CA ALA A 345 16.28 26.60 -5.48
C ALA A 345 15.45 27.73 -6.12
N ARG A 346 14.29 28.10 -5.56
CA ARG A 346 13.50 29.24 -6.04
C ARG A 346 14.19 30.57 -5.74
N ALA A 347 14.00 31.56 -6.63
CA ALA A 347 14.58 32.90 -6.45
C ALA A 347 13.99 33.63 -5.23
N SER A 348 12.69 33.44 -4.97
CA SER A 348 11.98 33.95 -3.79
C SER A 348 12.32 33.21 -2.50
N GLY A 349 13.49 32.57 -2.42
CA GLY A 349 13.87 31.55 -1.43
C GLY A 349 13.40 31.91 -0.02
N GLY A 350 12.83 30.91 0.68
CA GLY A 350 12.32 31.04 2.05
C GLY A 350 13.38 31.50 3.07
N ALA A 351 13.05 31.42 4.36
CA ALA A 351 13.98 31.81 5.41
C ALA A 351 15.20 30.89 5.44
N GLY A 352 16.32 31.35 4.91
CA GLY A 352 17.54 30.56 4.75
C GLY A 352 18.64 31.35 4.07
N ALA A 353 19.83 30.79 4.00
CA ALA A 353 20.93 31.42 3.27
C ALA A 353 20.59 31.43 1.78
N ALA A 354 20.72 32.60 1.14
CA ALA A 354 20.53 32.70 -0.30
C ALA A 354 21.55 31.81 -1.04
N LEU A 355 21.07 30.94 -1.92
CA LEU A 355 21.94 30.18 -2.80
C LEU A 355 22.70 31.13 -3.73
N THR A 356 23.97 30.82 -3.98
CA THR A 356 24.70 31.41 -5.10
C THR A 356 23.98 31.04 -6.41
N GLU A 357 24.09 31.89 -7.43
CA GLU A 357 23.45 31.63 -8.72
C GLU A 357 23.94 30.32 -9.34
N ALA A 358 25.21 29.97 -9.16
CA ALA A 358 25.76 28.69 -9.60
C ALA A 358 25.12 27.49 -8.87
N ALA A 359 24.96 27.57 -7.53
CA ALA A 359 24.32 26.50 -6.77
C ALA A 359 22.83 26.36 -7.11
N ARG A 360 22.13 27.50 -7.27
CA ARG A 360 20.74 27.55 -7.71
C ARG A 360 20.56 26.84 -9.06
N ARG A 361 21.37 27.23 -10.04
CA ARG A 361 21.37 26.65 -11.38
C ARG A 361 21.68 25.17 -11.38
N SER A 362 22.70 24.75 -10.62
CA SER A 362 23.07 23.34 -10.50
C SER A 362 21.89 22.48 -10.04
N ARG A 363 21.15 22.92 -9.01
CA ARG A 363 19.94 22.23 -8.53
C ARG A 363 18.84 22.18 -9.59
N GLN A 364 18.57 23.31 -10.22
CA GLN A 364 17.52 23.43 -11.24
C GLN A 364 17.81 22.57 -12.47
N CYS A 365 19.05 22.58 -12.95
CA CYS A 365 19.49 21.79 -14.10
C CYS A 365 19.59 20.30 -13.80
N TRP A 366 20.01 19.92 -12.58
CA TRP A 366 19.98 18.51 -12.17
C TRP A 366 18.54 17.98 -12.15
N ALA A 367 17.61 18.71 -11.55
CA ALA A 367 16.21 18.32 -11.51
C ALA A 367 15.58 18.28 -12.91
N LYS A 368 15.92 19.24 -13.78
CA LYS A 368 15.55 19.19 -15.21
C LYS A 368 16.08 17.92 -15.86
N GLY A 369 17.32 17.53 -15.61
CA GLY A 369 17.91 16.28 -16.11
C GLY A 369 17.11 15.05 -15.68
N GLN A 370 16.78 14.93 -14.40
CA GLN A 370 16.00 13.80 -13.87
C GLN A 370 14.61 13.69 -14.50
N LEU A 371 13.88 14.80 -14.59
CA LEU A 371 12.55 14.78 -15.22
C LEU A 371 12.64 14.59 -16.73
N SER A 372 13.66 15.12 -17.41
CA SER A 372 13.86 14.90 -18.85
C SER A 372 14.15 13.43 -19.13
N TYR A 373 14.96 12.78 -18.30
CA TYR A 373 15.20 11.34 -18.37
C TYR A 373 13.87 10.56 -18.32
N MET A 374 13.01 10.88 -17.34
CA MET A 374 11.69 10.26 -17.18
C MET A 374 10.76 10.51 -18.38
N LEU A 375 10.89 11.67 -19.01
CA LEU A 375 10.10 12.07 -20.18
C LEU A 375 10.65 11.52 -21.50
N GLY A 376 11.84 10.92 -21.52
CA GLY A 376 12.38 10.24 -22.70
C GLY A 376 13.78 10.66 -23.13
N THR A 377 14.38 11.69 -22.51
CA THR A 377 15.76 12.12 -22.77
C THR A 377 16.75 11.16 -22.09
N ASN A 378 16.83 9.94 -22.63
CA ASN A 378 17.74 8.89 -22.20
C ASN A 378 18.22 8.09 -23.44
N PRO A 379 19.29 7.28 -23.32
CA PRO A 379 19.87 6.57 -24.47
C PRO A 379 18.92 5.64 -25.22
N GLN A 380 17.81 5.23 -24.60
CA GLN A 380 16.83 4.31 -25.18
C GLN A 380 15.62 5.03 -25.81
N LEU A 381 15.56 6.37 -25.75
CA LEU A 381 14.38 7.16 -26.15
C LEU A 381 13.09 6.65 -25.50
N GLN A 382 13.18 6.18 -24.25
CA GLN A 382 12.07 5.58 -23.51
C GLN A 382 11.47 6.62 -22.56
N SER A 383 10.25 7.08 -22.80
CA SER A 383 9.48 7.74 -21.75
C SER A 383 9.06 6.71 -20.70
N PHE A 384 9.02 7.11 -19.44
CA PHE A 384 8.47 6.32 -18.33
C PHE A 384 7.08 6.82 -17.92
N VAL A 385 6.46 7.68 -18.74
CA VAL A 385 5.12 8.22 -18.52
C VAL A 385 4.17 7.62 -19.54
N VAL A 386 3.12 6.95 -19.07
CA VAL A 386 2.10 6.33 -19.94
C VAL A 386 1.48 7.40 -20.83
N ASN A 387 1.42 7.10 -22.13
CA ASN A 387 0.85 7.97 -23.18
C ASN A 387 1.58 9.32 -23.37
N TYR A 388 2.88 9.37 -23.08
CA TYR A 388 3.73 10.52 -23.39
C TYR A 388 4.89 10.13 -24.30
N THR A 389 4.88 10.63 -25.53
CA THR A 389 5.97 10.42 -26.50
C THR A 389 6.37 11.78 -27.08
N PRO A 390 7.52 12.35 -26.65
CA PRO A 390 7.88 13.72 -27.07
C PRO A 390 8.23 13.81 -28.55
N THR A 391 8.64 12.70 -29.17
CA THR A 391 8.79 12.58 -30.63
C THR A 391 8.31 11.21 -31.11
N ALA A 392 8.12 11.03 -32.42
CA ALA A 392 7.68 9.77 -33.01
C ALA A 392 8.64 8.58 -32.78
N ASN A 393 9.91 8.86 -32.42
CA ASN A 393 10.91 7.83 -32.14
C ASN A 393 10.89 7.36 -30.68
N HIS A 394 10.16 8.05 -29.81
CA HIS A 394 10.10 7.69 -28.41
C HIS A 394 9.10 6.56 -28.17
N LYS A 395 9.42 5.71 -27.21
CA LYS A 395 8.51 4.70 -26.66
C LYS A 395 7.89 5.22 -25.36
N ALA A 396 6.72 4.71 -25.01
CA ALA A 396 6.07 4.96 -23.73
C ALA A 396 5.53 3.63 -23.18
N PRO A 397 5.34 3.48 -21.86
CA PRO A 397 4.78 2.27 -21.28
C PRO A 397 3.36 2.06 -21.78
N GLN A 398 3.09 0.87 -22.29
CA GLN A 398 1.76 0.46 -22.76
C GLN A 398 1.12 -0.58 -21.84
N ARG A 399 1.90 -1.22 -20.98
CA ARG A 399 1.47 -2.37 -20.17
C ARG A 399 1.74 -2.15 -18.68
N PRO A 400 1.30 -1.01 -18.09
CA PRO A 400 1.47 -0.79 -16.65
C PRO A 400 0.78 -1.90 -15.86
N HIS A 401 1.37 -2.30 -14.73
CA HIS A 401 0.82 -3.26 -13.78
C HIS A 401 -0.37 -2.63 -13.05
N HIS A 402 -1.52 -2.57 -13.73
CA HIS A 402 -2.71 -1.89 -13.23
C HIS A 402 -3.99 -2.60 -13.68
N ARG A 403 -4.71 -3.18 -12.71
CA ARG A 403 -5.86 -4.08 -12.92
C ARG A 403 -6.92 -3.45 -13.82
N SER A 404 -7.47 -2.33 -13.37
CA SER A 404 -8.59 -1.67 -14.06
C SER A 404 -8.27 -1.24 -15.50
N SER A 405 -7.04 -0.77 -15.77
CA SER A 405 -6.65 -0.32 -17.11
C SER A 405 -6.35 -1.48 -18.06
N SER A 406 -5.95 -2.64 -17.53
CA SER A 406 -5.76 -3.87 -18.31
C SER A 406 -7.06 -4.52 -18.77
N CYS A 407 -8.19 -4.17 -18.15
CA CYS A 407 -9.49 -4.73 -18.52
C CYS A 407 -9.92 -4.27 -19.91
N PRO A 408 -10.72 -5.07 -20.64
CA PRO A 408 -11.39 -4.63 -21.86
C PRO A 408 -12.14 -3.29 -21.67
N LEU A 409 -12.57 -2.61 -22.73
CA LEU A 409 -13.40 -1.40 -22.55
C LEU A 409 -14.87 -1.75 -22.28
N SER A 410 -15.37 -2.82 -22.88
CA SER A 410 -16.74 -3.29 -22.67
C SER A 410 -16.92 -3.95 -21.29
N TYR A 411 -17.86 -3.44 -20.51
CA TYR A 411 -18.27 -4.06 -19.23
C TYR A 411 -18.98 -5.41 -19.41
N ALA A 412 -19.45 -5.72 -20.62
CA ALA A 412 -20.02 -7.03 -20.94
C ALA A 412 -18.96 -8.13 -21.08
N THR A 413 -17.68 -7.77 -21.24
CA THR A 413 -16.58 -8.71 -21.31
C THR A 413 -15.97 -8.90 -19.92
N THR A 414 -15.88 -10.16 -19.48
CA THR A 414 -15.22 -10.53 -18.22
C THR A 414 -13.79 -10.00 -18.19
N CYS A 415 -13.40 -9.40 -17.06
CA CYS A 415 -12.02 -9.05 -16.76
C CYS A 415 -11.55 -9.89 -15.56
N ASP A 416 -10.60 -10.79 -15.81
CA ASP A 416 -10.03 -11.71 -14.84
C ASP A 416 -8.49 -11.80 -15.03
N TRP A 417 -7.84 -12.82 -14.45
CA TRP A 417 -6.40 -13.07 -14.61
C TRP A 417 -5.92 -13.18 -16.07
N ASN A 418 -6.79 -13.45 -17.03
CA ASN A 418 -6.41 -13.41 -18.45
C ASN A 418 -6.03 -11.99 -18.89
N ALA A 419 -6.60 -10.95 -18.28
CA ALA A 419 -6.23 -9.56 -18.54
C ALA A 419 -4.80 -9.24 -18.08
N LEU A 420 -4.33 -9.84 -16.98
CA LEU A 420 -2.92 -9.76 -16.57
C LEU A 420 -2.01 -10.33 -17.67
N GLY A 421 -2.37 -11.50 -18.19
CA GLY A 421 -1.59 -12.22 -19.19
C GLY A 421 -1.79 -11.78 -20.64
N ALA A 422 -2.70 -10.85 -20.91
CA ALA A 422 -3.09 -10.49 -22.27
C ALA A 422 -1.93 -9.91 -23.09
N ALA A 423 -1.85 -10.35 -24.35
CA ALA A 423 -0.97 -9.77 -25.35
C ALA A 423 -1.39 -8.33 -25.66
N GLY A 424 -0.42 -7.44 -25.92
CA GLY A 424 -0.67 -6.03 -26.24
C GLY A 424 -0.86 -5.10 -25.04
N ALA A 425 -1.11 -3.83 -25.37
CA ALA A 425 -1.31 -2.71 -24.47
C ALA A 425 -2.52 -2.90 -23.54
N ASN A 426 -2.53 -2.19 -22.41
CA ASN A 426 -3.72 -2.06 -21.58
C ASN A 426 -4.84 -1.35 -22.39
N PRO A 427 -6.06 -1.91 -22.49
CA PRO A 427 -7.14 -1.28 -23.26
C PRO A 427 -7.56 0.10 -22.73
N GLY A 428 -7.55 0.27 -21.40
CA GLY A 428 -7.66 1.57 -20.77
C GLY A 428 -6.29 2.27 -20.78
N VAL A 429 -6.17 3.42 -21.43
CA VAL A 429 -4.91 4.18 -21.44
C VAL A 429 -4.80 4.99 -20.15
N LEU A 430 -3.88 4.60 -19.26
CA LEU A 430 -3.62 5.25 -17.97
C LEU A 430 -2.75 6.51 -18.12
N THR A 431 -3.23 7.46 -18.92
CA THR A 431 -2.48 8.66 -19.33
C THR A 431 -1.88 9.41 -18.14
N GLY A 432 -0.58 9.70 -18.21
CA GLY A 432 0.15 10.48 -17.22
C GLY A 432 0.73 9.68 -16.07
N ALA A 433 0.44 8.39 -15.94
CA ALA A 433 1.04 7.57 -14.89
C ALA A 433 2.54 7.37 -15.13
N LEU A 434 3.34 7.77 -14.14
CA LEU A 434 4.76 7.42 -14.03
C LEU A 434 4.90 5.97 -13.58
N VAL A 435 5.56 5.14 -14.38
CA VAL A 435 5.89 3.76 -14.00
C VAL A 435 7.10 3.72 -13.07
N GLY A 436 7.36 2.58 -12.43
CA GLY A 436 8.50 2.37 -11.53
C GLY A 436 9.85 2.77 -12.13
N GLY A 437 10.03 2.58 -13.43
CA GLY A 437 11.22 3.03 -14.16
C GLY A 437 12.21 1.92 -14.45
N PRO A 438 13.43 2.27 -14.90
CA PRO A 438 14.40 1.29 -15.35
C PRO A 438 15.11 0.58 -14.18
N ALA A 439 15.75 -0.53 -14.51
CA ALA A 439 16.77 -1.12 -13.66
C ALA A 439 18.01 -0.21 -13.55
N ARG A 440 18.93 -0.61 -12.68
CA ARG A 440 20.14 0.13 -12.32
C ARG A 440 21.11 0.37 -13.49
N ASP A 441 20.98 -0.40 -14.56
CA ASP A 441 21.76 -0.34 -15.81
C ASP A 441 20.99 0.30 -16.97
N ASP A 442 19.95 1.09 -16.65
CA ASP A 442 19.02 1.71 -17.59
C ASP A 442 18.07 0.73 -18.31
N THR A 443 18.19 -0.59 -18.13
CA THR A 443 17.30 -1.53 -18.85
C THR A 443 15.85 -1.45 -18.37
N TYR A 444 14.91 -1.46 -19.31
CA TYR A 444 13.48 -1.41 -19.04
C TYR A 444 12.70 -2.39 -19.94
N ALA A 445 11.78 -3.13 -19.35
CA ALA A 445 10.89 -4.05 -20.04
C ALA A 445 9.43 -3.66 -19.75
N ASP A 446 8.68 -3.26 -20.79
CA ASP A 446 7.24 -2.98 -20.72
C ASP A 446 6.43 -4.28 -20.65
N ASP A 447 6.36 -4.85 -19.44
CA ASP A 447 5.63 -6.08 -19.12
C ASP A 447 4.74 -5.85 -17.90
N ARG A 448 3.44 -6.13 -18.07
CA ARG A 448 2.42 -6.05 -17.04
C ARG A 448 2.73 -6.92 -15.84
N ARG A 449 3.47 -8.02 -15.98
CA ARG A 449 3.89 -8.88 -14.86
C ARG A 449 5.12 -8.36 -14.11
N ASN A 450 5.88 -7.46 -14.72
CA ASN A 450 7.03 -6.83 -14.09
C ASN A 450 6.55 -5.67 -13.21
N TYR A 451 5.97 -6.00 -12.06
CA TYR A 451 5.49 -5.02 -11.09
C TYR A 451 6.62 -4.10 -10.61
N THR A 452 7.89 -4.51 -10.60
CA THR A 452 8.97 -3.61 -10.18
C THR A 452 9.15 -2.41 -11.12
N GLN A 453 9.17 -2.63 -12.43
CA GLN A 453 9.39 -1.56 -13.41
C GLN A 453 8.10 -0.93 -13.93
N ASN A 454 6.98 -1.66 -13.93
CA ASN A 454 5.69 -1.25 -14.51
C ASN A 454 4.60 -0.98 -13.47
N GLU A 455 4.89 -1.08 -12.18
CA GLU A 455 4.00 -0.55 -11.15
C GLU A 455 3.80 0.95 -11.32
N VAL A 456 2.59 1.36 -10.99
CA VAL A 456 2.12 2.75 -10.99
C VAL A 456 1.39 2.94 -9.68
N ALA A 457 1.68 4.03 -8.97
CA ALA A 457 1.09 4.33 -7.67
C ALA A 457 0.82 5.82 -7.51
N VAL A 458 -0.07 6.18 -6.58
CA VAL A 458 -0.34 7.58 -6.25
C VAL A 458 0.93 8.31 -5.81
N ASP A 459 1.79 7.65 -5.03
CA ASP A 459 3.01 8.24 -4.48
C ASP A 459 4.11 8.40 -5.54
N PHE A 460 4.07 7.60 -6.63
CA PHE A 460 4.99 7.76 -7.76
C PHE A 460 4.75 9.07 -8.50
N ASN A 461 3.50 9.53 -8.54
CA ASN A 461 3.09 10.67 -9.35
C ASN A 461 3.10 11.99 -8.56
N ALA A 462 3.01 11.94 -7.23
CA ALA A 462 2.87 13.14 -6.40
C ALA A 462 4.06 14.10 -6.55
N GLY A 463 5.29 13.62 -6.28
CA GLY A 463 6.48 14.46 -6.39
C GLY A 463 6.81 14.85 -7.82
N PHE A 464 6.59 13.92 -8.75
CA PHE A 464 6.74 14.13 -10.19
C PHE A 464 5.87 15.31 -10.69
N THR A 465 4.60 15.34 -10.29
CA THR A 465 3.67 16.41 -10.69
C THR A 465 4.11 17.78 -10.17
N GLY A 466 4.52 17.85 -8.89
CA GLY A 466 5.06 19.08 -8.31
C GLY A 466 6.33 19.55 -9.02
N ALA A 467 7.24 18.62 -9.33
CA ALA A 467 8.53 18.95 -9.94
C ALA A 467 8.36 19.43 -11.39
N LEU A 468 7.42 18.83 -12.15
CA LEU A 468 7.03 19.32 -13.47
C LEU A 468 6.48 20.75 -13.42
N ALA A 469 5.62 21.06 -12.44
CA ALA A 469 5.12 22.42 -12.24
C ALA A 469 6.26 23.39 -11.91
N GLY A 470 7.25 22.95 -11.13
CA GLY A 470 8.46 23.72 -10.86
C GLY A 470 9.28 24.03 -12.10
N LEU A 471 9.50 23.06 -12.98
CA LEU A 471 10.16 23.29 -14.26
C LEU A 471 9.35 24.20 -15.18
N ALA A 472 8.02 24.08 -15.19
CA ALA A 472 7.15 24.95 -15.98
C ALA A 472 7.20 26.40 -15.49
N ALA A 473 7.20 26.62 -14.16
CA ALA A 473 7.38 27.94 -13.57
C ALA A 473 8.74 28.54 -13.95
N LEU A 474 9.81 27.74 -13.87
CA LEU A 474 11.16 28.18 -14.22
C LEU A 474 11.29 28.49 -15.71
N GLN A 475 10.72 27.67 -16.59
CA GLN A 475 10.68 27.90 -18.03
C GLN A 475 10.09 29.27 -18.39
N GLN A 476 9.04 29.72 -17.68
CA GLN A 476 8.46 31.06 -17.86
C GLN A 476 9.44 32.16 -17.45
N SER A 477 10.23 31.93 -16.40
CA SER A 477 11.24 32.90 -15.91
C SER A 477 12.54 32.92 -16.72
N LEU A 478 12.81 31.93 -17.58
CA LEU A 478 14.02 31.88 -18.42
C LEU A 478 14.08 33.00 -19.48
N GLY A 479 12.97 33.70 -19.76
CA GLY A 479 12.99 34.96 -20.52
C GLY A 479 13.59 34.88 -21.93
N GLY A 480 13.47 33.72 -22.60
CA GLY A 480 14.05 33.46 -23.91
C GLY A 480 15.33 32.61 -23.90
N CYS A 481 15.95 32.37 -22.74
CA CYS A 481 16.99 31.35 -22.62
C CYS A 481 16.41 29.95 -22.86
N THR A 482 17.11 29.13 -23.65
CA THR A 482 16.85 27.69 -23.68
C THR A 482 17.38 27.03 -22.40
N TRP A 483 16.86 25.87 -22.03
CA TRP A 483 17.40 25.08 -20.91
C TRP A 483 18.88 24.76 -21.11
N ASP A 484 19.28 24.40 -22.32
CA ASP A 484 20.68 24.07 -22.63
C ASP A 484 21.59 25.27 -22.41
N ALA A 485 21.19 26.45 -22.89
CA ALA A 485 21.98 27.68 -22.69
C ALA A 485 22.01 28.11 -21.21
N TYR A 486 20.89 27.97 -20.49
CA TYR A 486 20.83 28.23 -19.06
C TYR A 486 21.79 27.31 -18.30
N CYS A 487 21.69 26.00 -18.51
CA CYS A 487 22.48 24.98 -17.83
C CYS A 487 23.96 24.98 -18.21
N ALA A 488 24.30 25.37 -19.44
CA ALA A 488 25.67 25.59 -19.88
C ALA A 488 26.27 26.92 -19.38
N ASN A 489 25.48 27.74 -18.68
CA ASN A 489 25.87 29.08 -18.25
C ASN A 489 26.30 30.02 -19.38
N THR A 490 25.62 29.90 -20.53
CA THR A 490 25.77 30.81 -21.67
C THR A 490 24.61 31.79 -21.79
N CYS A 491 23.53 31.60 -21.02
CA CYS A 491 22.40 32.52 -20.93
C CYS A 491 21.92 32.67 -19.48
N ASN A 492 21.80 33.91 -19.01
CA ASN A 492 21.34 34.23 -17.67
C ASN A 492 20.04 35.04 -17.75
N PRO A 493 18.91 34.51 -17.25
CA PRO A 493 17.68 35.29 -17.14
C PRO A 493 17.95 36.48 -16.20
N GLY A 494 17.84 37.71 -16.75
CA GLY A 494 18.12 38.96 -16.03
C GLY A 494 19.39 39.71 -16.42
N ALA A 495 20.17 39.25 -17.40
CA ALA A 495 21.36 39.98 -17.90
C ALA A 495 21.09 40.97 -19.05
N SER A 496 19.86 41.11 -19.54
CA SER A 496 19.52 42.13 -20.55
C SER A 496 19.07 43.43 -19.88
N THR A 497 19.79 44.49 -20.21
CA THR A 497 19.57 45.92 -19.97
C THR A 497 18.10 46.34 -19.92
N ALA A 498 17.83 47.32 -19.05
CA ALA A 498 16.63 48.14 -19.00
C ALA A 498 16.07 48.45 -20.40
N SER A 499 14.99 47.77 -20.76
CA SER A 499 14.05 48.23 -21.76
C SER A 499 12.65 48.13 -21.14
N SER A 500 11.95 49.25 -21.20
CA SER A 500 10.71 49.63 -20.53
C SER A 500 9.68 48.50 -20.35
N PRO A 501 8.86 48.56 -19.28
CA PRO A 501 7.80 47.58 -19.07
C PRO A 501 6.86 47.54 -20.27
N PRO A 502 6.42 46.35 -20.72
CA PRO A 502 5.40 46.24 -21.75
C PRO A 502 4.11 46.94 -21.27
N PRO A 503 3.32 47.55 -22.16
CA PRO A 503 2.08 48.19 -21.78
C PRO A 503 1.14 47.16 -21.13
N PRO A 504 0.31 47.59 -20.16
CA PRO A 504 -0.64 46.69 -19.51
C PRO A 504 -1.55 46.03 -20.57
N PRO A 505 -1.92 44.76 -20.38
CA PRO A 505 -2.86 44.10 -21.28
C PRO A 505 -4.17 44.92 -21.33
N PRO A 506 -4.82 45.03 -22.50
CA PRO A 506 -6.10 45.72 -22.59
C PRO A 506 -7.10 45.06 -21.65
N SER A 507 -7.82 45.88 -20.89
CA SER A 507 -8.90 45.45 -20.01
C SER A 507 -9.82 44.47 -20.74
N PRO A 508 -10.24 43.36 -20.11
CA PRO A 508 -11.17 42.43 -20.74
C PRO A 508 -12.45 43.18 -21.11
N SER A 509 -12.84 43.12 -22.38
CA SER A 509 -14.12 43.62 -22.83
C SER A 509 -15.24 42.90 -22.06
N PRO A 510 -16.31 43.59 -21.65
CA PRO A 510 -17.42 42.96 -20.96
C PRO A 510 -17.99 41.82 -21.81
N PRO A 511 -18.36 40.68 -21.20
CA PRO A 511 -18.91 39.55 -21.95
C PRO A 511 -20.17 40.01 -22.69
N SER A 512 -20.25 39.67 -23.98
CA SER A 512 -21.48 39.82 -24.75
C SER A 512 -22.59 38.99 -24.08
N PRO A 513 -23.83 39.50 -24.03
CA PRO A 513 -24.92 38.82 -23.35
C PRO A 513 -25.19 37.45 -24.00
N SER A 514 -25.24 36.41 -23.18
CA SER A 514 -25.63 35.07 -23.58
C SER A 514 -27.02 35.07 -24.24
N PRO A 515 -27.25 34.29 -25.32
CA PRO A 515 -28.58 34.13 -25.87
C PRO A 515 -29.51 33.45 -24.84
N PRO A 516 -30.82 33.78 -24.83
CA PRO A 516 -31.75 33.29 -23.81
C PRO A 516 -31.93 31.77 -23.90
N SER A 517 -31.97 31.14 -22.73
CA SER A 517 -32.21 29.72 -22.55
C SER A 517 -33.54 29.28 -23.18
N PRO A 518 -33.62 28.09 -23.82
CA PRO A 518 -34.88 27.54 -24.29
C PRO A 518 -35.79 27.17 -23.10
N PRO A 519 -37.13 27.20 -23.28
CA PRO A 519 -38.09 26.93 -22.21
C PRO A 519 -38.03 25.47 -21.73
N PRO A 520 -38.39 25.21 -20.47
CA PRO A 520 -38.34 23.86 -19.91
C PRO A 520 -39.36 22.94 -20.60
N SER A 521 -38.88 21.76 -21.01
CA SER A 521 -39.76 20.68 -21.46
C SER A 521 -40.52 20.04 -20.28
N PRO A 522 -41.76 19.58 -20.49
CA PRO A 522 -42.68 19.21 -19.42
C PRO A 522 -42.28 17.90 -18.71
N SER A 523 -42.57 17.86 -17.40
CA SER A 523 -42.37 16.72 -16.51
C SER A 523 -43.15 15.47 -16.98
N PRO A 524 -42.58 14.26 -16.83
CA PRO A 524 -43.33 13.02 -17.03
C PRO A 524 -44.35 12.78 -15.90
N PRO A 525 -45.45 12.06 -16.17
CA PRO A 525 -46.58 11.95 -15.26
C PRO A 525 -46.29 11.08 -14.04
N THR A 526 -46.91 11.48 -12.94
CA THR A 526 -46.94 10.81 -11.63
C THR A 526 -47.60 9.44 -11.74
N VAL A 527 -46.90 8.37 -11.34
CA VAL A 527 -47.49 7.04 -11.16
C VAL A 527 -48.02 6.93 -9.73
N THR A 528 -49.34 6.81 -9.62
CA THR A 528 -50.11 6.58 -8.40
C THR A 528 -49.85 5.16 -7.87
N LEU A 529 -49.39 5.05 -6.62
CA LEU A 529 -49.31 3.78 -5.90
C LEU A 529 -50.71 3.33 -5.47
N SER A 530 -51.10 2.12 -5.86
CA SER A 530 -52.29 1.42 -5.35
C SER A 530 -51.98 0.67 -4.04
N PRO A 531 -52.97 0.45 -3.14
CA PRO A 531 -52.73 -0.07 -1.80
C PRO A 531 -52.52 -1.59 -1.75
N ARG A 532 -51.68 -2.02 -0.82
CA ARG A 532 -51.29 -3.41 -0.52
C ARG A 532 -52.40 -4.14 0.27
N PRO A 533 -52.72 -5.41 -0.03
CA PRO A 533 -53.62 -6.23 0.80
C PRO A 533 -52.96 -6.75 2.09
N PRO A 534 -53.75 -7.14 3.11
CA PRO A 534 -53.25 -7.41 4.47
C PRO A 534 -52.53 -8.77 4.62
N SER A 535 -51.64 -8.82 5.61
CA SER A 535 -50.81 -9.97 6.00
C SER A 535 -51.60 -11.19 6.51
N PRO A 536 -51.11 -12.43 6.31
CA PRO A 536 -51.63 -13.61 7.01
C PRO A 536 -51.05 -13.76 8.43
N GLN A 537 -51.89 -14.25 9.34
CA GLN A 537 -51.62 -14.56 10.76
C GLN A 537 -50.58 -15.68 10.98
N PRO A 538 -49.95 -15.74 12.16
CA PRO A 538 -49.02 -16.81 12.55
C PRO A 538 -49.75 -18.11 12.97
N PRO A 539 -49.17 -19.30 12.73
CA PRO A 539 -49.70 -20.55 13.25
C PRO A 539 -49.35 -20.79 14.74
N SER A 540 -50.29 -21.40 15.45
CA SER A 540 -50.22 -21.85 16.86
C SER A 540 -49.21 -23.00 17.10
N PRO A 541 -48.75 -23.21 18.36
CA PRO A 541 -47.67 -24.15 18.68
C PRO A 541 -48.11 -25.63 18.69
N SER A 542 -47.17 -26.52 18.32
CA SER A 542 -47.30 -27.98 18.39
C SER A 542 -46.93 -28.54 19.78
N PRO A 543 -47.46 -29.72 20.20
CA PRO A 543 -47.34 -30.25 21.56
C PRO A 543 -45.96 -30.88 21.87
N PRO A 544 -45.60 -31.06 23.16
CA PRO A 544 -44.28 -31.55 23.56
C PRO A 544 -44.08 -33.05 23.34
N SER A 545 -42.84 -33.44 23.02
CA SER A 545 -42.39 -34.84 22.91
C SER A 545 -41.95 -35.43 24.27
N PRO A 546 -42.03 -36.75 24.48
CA PRO A 546 -41.79 -37.41 25.78
C PRO A 546 -40.29 -37.49 26.14
N PRO A 547 -39.95 -37.72 27.43
CA PRO A 547 -38.57 -37.69 27.92
C PRO A 547 -37.77 -38.94 27.51
N PRO A 548 -36.43 -38.84 27.40
CA PRO A 548 -35.56 -39.97 27.08
C PRO A 548 -35.33 -40.90 28.30
N PRO A 549 -35.01 -42.19 28.08
CA PRO A 549 -34.76 -43.14 29.15
C PRO A 549 -33.37 -42.97 29.80
N SER A 550 -33.28 -43.32 31.09
CA SER A 550 -32.11 -43.20 31.95
C SER A 550 -30.86 -43.98 31.46
N PRO A 551 -29.63 -43.49 31.76
CA PRO A 551 -28.40 -44.13 31.30
C PRO A 551 -28.03 -45.37 32.12
N ARG A 552 -27.43 -46.37 31.43
CA ARG A 552 -26.84 -47.58 32.01
C ARG A 552 -25.44 -47.26 32.59
N PRO A 553 -24.95 -47.94 33.64
CA PRO A 553 -23.67 -47.61 34.27
C PRO A 553 -22.47 -47.96 33.38
N PRO A 554 -21.35 -47.23 33.46
CA PRO A 554 -20.16 -47.49 32.66
C PRO A 554 -19.37 -48.70 33.20
N SER A 555 -18.77 -49.46 32.30
CA SER A 555 -17.78 -50.51 32.60
C SER A 555 -16.41 -49.90 32.94
N PRO A 556 -15.58 -50.55 33.78
CA PRO A 556 -14.33 -50.00 34.27
C PRO A 556 -13.23 -49.96 33.19
N PRO A 557 -12.27 -49.01 33.28
CA PRO A 557 -11.21 -48.87 32.30
C PRO A 557 -10.10 -49.93 32.48
N PRO A 558 -9.43 -50.37 31.40
CA PRO A 558 -8.26 -51.25 31.51
C PRO A 558 -7.01 -50.47 31.93
N SER A 559 -6.13 -51.15 32.67
CA SER A 559 -4.91 -50.62 33.27
C SER A 559 -3.85 -50.13 32.24
N PRO A 560 -3.01 -49.14 32.61
CA PRO A 560 -2.02 -48.57 31.70
C PRO A 560 -0.79 -49.48 31.53
N LEU A 561 -0.31 -49.59 30.29
CA LEU A 561 0.99 -50.17 29.95
C LEU A 561 2.13 -49.16 30.23
N PRO A 562 3.34 -49.63 30.57
CA PRO A 562 4.45 -48.78 30.98
C PRO A 562 5.10 -48.02 29.80
N PRO A 563 5.72 -46.85 30.03
CA PRO A 563 6.30 -46.03 28.98
C PRO A 563 7.61 -46.61 28.45
N SER A 564 7.80 -46.55 27.13
CA SER A 564 9.08 -46.82 26.45
C SER A 564 10.02 -45.61 26.57
N PRO A 565 11.36 -45.82 26.57
CA PRO A 565 12.33 -44.78 26.87
C PRO A 565 12.52 -43.78 25.72
N ALA A 566 12.81 -42.53 26.07
CA ALA A 566 12.95 -41.40 25.15
C ALA A 566 14.12 -41.57 24.14
N PRO A 567 13.96 -41.13 22.87
CA PRO A 567 15.05 -41.12 21.90
C PRO A 567 16.05 -39.99 22.21
N LYS A 568 17.35 -40.32 22.11
CA LYS A 568 18.47 -39.38 22.28
C LYS A 568 18.46 -38.29 21.18
N PRO A 569 18.85 -37.04 21.48
CA PRO A 569 18.97 -35.99 20.47
C PRO A 569 20.04 -36.34 19.41
N PRO A 570 19.85 -35.98 18.13
CA PRO A 570 20.86 -36.18 17.11
C PRO A 570 22.06 -35.25 17.38
N SER A 571 23.27 -35.81 17.24
CA SER A 571 24.53 -35.06 17.33
C SER A 571 24.63 -34.01 16.22
N PRO A 572 25.25 -32.84 16.50
CA PRO A 572 25.46 -31.80 15.49
C PRO A 572 26.34 -32.34 14.34
N PRO A 573 26.11 -31.89 13.08
CA PRO A 573 26.90 -32.33 11.95
C PRO A 573 28.35 -31.82 12.07
N PRO A 574 29.34 -32.54 11.50
CA PRO A 574 30.74 -32.21 11.66
C PRO A 574 31.07 -30.87 10.99
N SER A 575 31.83 -30.04 11.70
CA SER A 575 32.39 -28.77 11.23
C SER A 575 33.39 -29.02 10.10
N THR A 576 32.92 -28.99 8.86
CA THR A 576 33.81 -28.73 7.72
C THR A 576 33.63 -27.26 7.34
N SER A 577 34.70 -26.51 7.50
CA SER A 577 34.81 -25.13 7.05
C SER A 577 34.69 -25.09 5.53
N ALA A 578 33.47 -24.95 5.02
CA ALA A 578 33.26 -24.62 3.61
C ALA A 578 33.79 -23.20 3.37
N THR A 579 34.99 -23.10 2.84
CA THR A 579 35.64 -21.83 2.49
C THR A 579 35.14 -21.39 1.11
N CYS A 580 34.24 -20.39 1.08
CA CYS A 580 34.05 -19.59 -0.12
C CYS A 580 35.29 -18.68 -0.33
N SER A 581 35.61 -18.35 -1.58
CA SER A 581 36.79 -17.52 -1.88
C SER A 581 36.63 -16.11 -1.28
N ALA A 582 37.68 -15.57 -0.67
CA ALA A 582 37.71 -14.18 -0.21
C ALA A 582 37.55 -13.16 -1.36
N SER A 583 37.77 -13.58 -2.61
CA SER A 583 37.52 -12.78 -3.82
C SER A 583 36.05 -12.78 -4.26
N ASP A 584 35.17 -13.62 -3.70
CA ASP A 584 33.72 -13.58 -3.95
C ASP A 584 33.13 -12.47 -3.08
N TRP A 585 32.48 -11.48 -3.71
CA TRP A 585 31.86 -10.35 -3.03
C TRP A 585 30.84 -10.77 -1.97
N ALA A 586 30.12 -11.89 -2.19
CA ALA A 586 29.14 -12.41 -1.23
C ALA A 586 29.85 -13.05 -0.03
N CYS A 587 31.01 -13.67 -0.26
CA CYS A 587 31.83 -14.23 0.80
C CYS A 587 32.52 -13.12 1.62
N ALA A 588 32.97 -12.05 0.96
CA ALA A 588 33.51 -10.86 1.62
C ALA A 588 32.46 -10.18 2.53
N ALA A 589 31.19 -10.16 2.10
CA ALA A 589 30.10 -9.61 2.91
C ALA A 589 29.88 -10.35 4.24
N CYS A 590 30.32 -11.62 4.36
CA CYS A 590 30.26 -12.38 5.62
C CYS A 590 31.23 -11.87 6.69
N SER A 591 32.18 -11.01 6.34
CA SER A 591 33.12 -10.37 7.27
C SER A 591 32.67 -8.97 7.70
N ASN A 592 31.51 -8.49 7.24
CA ASN A 592 30.97 -7.19 7.64
C ASN A 592 30.62 -7.19 9.13
N ALA A 593 30.80 -6.05 9.80
CA ALA A 593 30.55 -5.89 11.25
C ALA A 593 29.12 -6.26 11.71
N GLY A 594 28.16 -6.34 10.79
CA GLY A 594 26.79 -6.76 11.04
C GLY A 594 26.53 -8.28 10.99
N VAL A 595 27.49 -9.08 10.54
CA VAL A 595 27.37 -10.54 10.47
C VAL A 595 27.97 -11.16 11.74
N ARG A 596 27.08 -11.55 12.66
CA ARG A 596 27.38 -12.20 13.94
C ARG A 596 27.64 -13.70 13.79
N ALA A 597 27.24 -14.31 12.68
CA ALA A 597 27.46 -15.73 12.35
C ALA A 597 28.25 -15.90 11.03
N PRO A 598 29.54 -15.48 10.99
CA PRO A 598 30.31 -15.41 9.74
C PRO A 598 30.56 -16.78 9.09
N ASP A 599 30.68 -17.85 9.87
CA ASP A 599 30.87 -19.21 9.32
C ASP A 599 29.58 -19.77 8.70
N ALA A 600 28.43 -19.50 9.33
CA ALA A 600 27.12 -19.83 8.76
C ALA A 600 26.87 -19.06 7.45
N CYS A 601 27.26 -17.79 7.41
CA CYS A 601 27.21 -16.97 6.21
C CYS A 601 28.05 -17.56 5.08
N ARG A 602 29.32 -17.90 5.34
CA ARG A 602 30.23 -18.48 4.32
C ARG A 602 29.73 -19.83 3.80
N SER A 603 29.19 -20.66 4.69
CA SER A 603 28.56 -21.93 4.32
C SER A 603 27.31 -21.75 3.45
N CYS A 604 26.46 -20.78 3.80
CA CYS A 604 25.30 -20.40 3.00
C CYS A 604 25.71 -19.93 1.59
N VAL A 605 26.72 -19.06 1.50
CA VAL A 605 27.24 -18.54 0.22
C VAL A 605 27.71 -19.68 -0.67
N SER A 606 28.53 -20.58 -0.13
CA SER A 606 28.99 -21.78 -0.83
C SER A 606 27.81 -22.63 -1.33
N THR A 607 26.80 -22.83 -0.48
CA THR A 607 25.60 -23.62 -0.82
C THR A 607 24.77 -22.99 -1.93
N LEU A 608 24.56 -21.67 -1.91
CA LEU A 608 23.81 -20.97 -2.96
C LEU A 608 24.56 -20.95 -4.29
N ARG A 609 25.89 -20.70 -4.26
CA ARG A 609 26.73 -20.77 -5.46
C ARG A 609 26.72 -22.15 -6.10
N ALA A 610 26.84 -23.21 -5.30
CA ALA A 610 26.78 -24.59 -5.79
C ALA A 610 25.44 -24.94 -6.46
N ARG A 611 24.36 -24.21 -6.12
CA ARG A 611 23.02 -24.36 -6.71
C ARG A 611 22.74 -23.39 -7.86
N GLY A 612 23.71 -22.55 -8.25
CA GLY A 612 23.52 -21.50 -9.26
C GLY A 612 22.55 -20.39 -8.82
N LEU A 613 22.40 -20.18 -7.51
CA LEU A 613 21.51 -19.18 -6.92
C LEU A 613 22.29 -17.94 -6.47
N ASP A 614 21.59 -16.82 -6.30
CA ASP A 614 22.18 -15.57 -5.84
C ASP A 614 22.70 -15.69 -4.41
N ALA A 615 24.03 -15.71 -4.25
CA ALA A 615 24.65 -15.83 -2.93
C ALA A 615 24.53 -14.57 -2.06
N GLY A 616 24.14 -13.43 -2.64
CA GLY A 616 23.81 -12.22 -1.88
C GLY A 616 22.68 -12.42 -0.89
N LYS A 617 21.80 -13.40 -1.14
CA LYS A 617 20.67 -13.74 -0.27
C LYS A 617 21.07 -14.14 1.14
N CYS A 618 22.26 -14.69 1.34
CA CYS A 618 22.74 -15.05 2.67
C CYS A 618 22.83 -13.86 3.62
N THR A 619 23.22 -12.68 3.13
CA THR A 619 23.34 -11.47 3.95
C THR A 619 22.16 -10.51 3.77
N SER A 620 21.57 -10.42 2.57
CA SER A 620 20.40 -9.56 2.34
C SER A 620 19.15 -10.07 3.06
N SER A 621 18.98 -11.39 3.13
CA SER A 621 17.79 -12.03 3.68
C SER A 621 17.97 -12.47 5.13
N CYS A 622 19.17 -12.25 5.70
CA CYS A 622 19.50 -12.44 7.11
C CYS A 622 20.36 -11.26 7.61
N PRO A 623 19.75 -10.06 7.75
CA PRO A 623 20.48 -8.83 8.07
C PRO A 623 21.04 -8.84 9.49
N ASN A 624 21.79 -7.79 9.81
CA ASN A 624 22.40 -7.56 11.12
C ASN A 624 21.42 -7.19 12.24
N THR A 625 20.16 -6.97 11.90
CA THR A 625 19.06 -6.70 12.84
C THR A 625 18.50 -7.94 13.52
N ILE A 626 18.94 -9.15 13.12
CA ILE A 626 18.59 -10.40 13.80
C ILE A 626 19.23 -10.43 15.21
N ALA A 627 18.41 -10.73 16.21
CA ALA A 627 18.71 -10.48 17.62
C ALA A 627 19.93 -11.25 18.17
N THR A 628 20.18 -12.47 17.69
CA THR A 628 21.25 -13.33 18.21
C THR A 628 22.06 -13.96 17.07
N ALA A 629 23.31 -14.32 17.37
CA ALA A 629 24.17 -15.05 16.43
C ALA A 629 23.54 -16.40 16.04
N ASP A 630 22.90 -17.10 16.98
CA ASP A 630 22.24 -18.38 16.73
C ASP A 630 21.05 -18.25 15.76
N LEU A 631 20.20 -17.24 15.93
CA LEU A 631 19.10 -16.99 15.01
C LEU A 631 19.60 -16.57 13.62
N GLN A 632 20.67 -15.77 13.57
CA GLN A 632 21.28 -15.38 12.30
C GLN A 632 21.92 -16.59 11.61
N ALA A 633 22.53 -17.50 12.37
CA ALA A 633 23.06 -18.76 11.86
C ALA A 633 21.95 -19.70 11.33
N ILE A 634 20.82 -19.81 12.02
CA ILE A 634 19.65 -20.60 11.56
C ILE A 634 19.06 -19.99 10.29
N CYS A 635 18.92 -18.66 10.24
CA CYS A 635 18.45 -17.95 9.06
C CYS A 635 19.33 -18.29 7.83
N MET A 636 20.65 -18.15 7.96
CA MET A 636 21.59 -18.35 6.86
C MET A 636 21.77 -19.82 6.49
N SER A 637 21.94 -20.71 7.46
CA SER A 637 22.31 -22.11 7.20
C SER A 637 21.10 -23.00 6.92
N SER A 638 19.96 -22.73 7.56
CA SER A 638 18.81 -23.63 7.56
C SER A 638 17.63 -23.09 6.76
N CYS A 639 17.48 -21.77 6.66
CA CYS A 639 16.32 -21.16 6.01
C CYS A 639 16.58 -20.70 4.57
N VAL A 640 17.62 -19.90 4.34
CA VAL A 640 17.88 -19.32 3.02
C VAL A 640 18.12 -20.37 1.92
N PRO A 641 18.99 -21.40 2.12
CA PRO A 641 19.28 -22.36 1.06
C PRO A 641 18.07 -23.12 0.49
N PRO A 642 17.12 -23.64 1.31
CA PRO A 642 15.92 -24.29 0.76
C PRO A 642 14.88 -23.31 0.20
N THR A 643 14.87 -22.03 0.60
CA THR A 643 13.82 -21.06 0.21
C THR A 643 14.19 -20.17 -0.97
N ALA A 644 15.48 -19.96 -1.21
CA ALA A 644 15.99 -19.08 -2.27
C ALA A 644 15.56 -19.51 -3.67
N ALA A 645 15.50 -20.81 -3.95
CA ALA A 645 15.06 -21.34 -5.25
C ALA A 645 13.60 -21.00 -5.58
N ALA A 646 12.78 -20.78 -4.55
CA ALA A 646 11.37 -20.40 -4.68
C ALA A 646 11.14 -18.89 -4.51
N ALA A 647 12.21 -18.08 -4.46
CA ALA A 647 12.18 -16.64 -4.19
C ALA A 647 11.42 -16.27 -2.89
N LYS A 648 11.49 -17.15 -1.88
CA LYS A 648 10.83 -16.99 -0.57
C LYS A 648 11.82 -16.68 0.54
N ASP A 649 13.10 -16.48 0.24
CA ASP A 649 14.17 -16.27 1.22
C ASP A 649 13.93 -15.06 2.14
N TRP A 650 13.17 -14.05 1.69
CA TRP A 650 12.75 -12.90 2.51
C TRP A 650 12.01 -13.32 3.80
N SER A 651 11.27 -14.44 3.75
CA SER A 651 10.50 -14.96 4.89
C SER A 651 11.39 -15.48 6.02
N CYS A 652 12.67 -15.75 5.73
CA CYS A 652 13.63 -16.21 6.74
C CYS A 652 13.89 -15.14 7.81
N ASN A 653 14.12 -13.89 7.41
CA ASN A 653 14.22 -12.78 8.36
C ASN A 653 12.84 -12.32 8.84
N GLN A 654 11.86 -12.18 7.94
CA GLN A 654 10.57 -11.62 8.30
C GLN A 654 9.74 -12.50 9.24
N TYR A 655 9.94 -13.82 9.20
CA TYR A 655 9.19 -14.75 10.04
C TYR A 655 10.07 -15.56 10.97
N CYS A 656 11.05 -16.28 10.42
CA CYS A 656 11.78 -17.29 11.19
C CYS A 656 12.92 -16.71 12.05
N ALA A 657 13.32 -15.46 11.83
CA ALA A 657 14.28 -14.74 12.66
C ALA A 657 13.72 -13.42 13.21
N ALA A 658 12.43 -13.14 12.99
CA ALA A 658 11.80 -11.91 13.43
C ALA A 658 11.60 -11.89 14.96
N PRO A 659 12.12 -10.88 15.69
CA PRO A 659 12.00 -10.82 17.14
C PRO A 659 10.54 -10.88 17.65
N ALA A 660 9.61 -10.27 16.90
CA ALA A 660 8.19 -10.25 17.25
C ALA A 660 7.51 -11.64 17.23
N LEU A 661 8.07 -12.59 16.47
CA LEU A 661 7.51 -13.94 16.32
C LEU A 661 8.33 -14.98 17.08
N VAL A 662 9.66 -14.93 16.92
CA VAL A 662 10.55 -15.95 17.47
C VAL A 662 11.30 -15.54 18.74
N GLY A 663 11.31 -14.26 19.10
CA GLY A 663 12.12 -13.77 20.21
C GLY A 663 13.60 -14.12 20.03
N ALA A 664 14.21 -14.74 21.05
CA ALA A 664 15.55 -15.33 20.99
C ALA A 664 15.53 -16.88 20.92
N ASP A 665 14.36 -17.49 20.66
CA ASP A 665 14.12 -18.93 20.74
C ASP A 665 14.52 -19.64 19.43
N SER A 666 15.66 -20.32 19.46
CA SER A 666 16.20 -21.07 18.32
C SER A 666 15.35 -22.29 17.93
N THR A 667 14.65 -22.90 18.89
CA THR A 667 13.76 -24.05 18.62
C THR A 667 12.57 -23.60 17.79
N ARG A 668 11.95 -22.49 18.20
CA ARG A 668 10.85 -21.86 17.48
C ARG A 668 11.25 -21.37 16.10
N SER A 669 12.46 -20.83 15.96
CA SER A 669 13.04 -20.48 14.66
C SER A 669 13.14 -21.70 13.75
N LEU A 670 13.69 -22.81 14.23
CA LEU A 670 13.80 -24.06 13.46
C LEU A 670 12.45 -24.65 13.05
N GLU A 671 11.44 -24.59 13.92
CA GLU A 671 10.07 -24.98 13.59
C GLU A 671 9.49 -24.13 12.45
N CYS A 672 9.69 -22.81 12.51
CA CYS A 672 9.30 -21.89 11.43
C CYS A 672 9.99 -22.26 10.12
N VAL A 673 11.31 -22.48 10.15
CA VAL A 673 12.11 -22.80 8.98
C VAL A 673 11.60 -24.06 8.28
N ARG A 674 11.27 -25.11 9.06
CA ARG A 674 10.70 -26.35 8.51
C ARG A 674 9.39 -26.10 7.76
N CYS A 675 8.54 -25.22 8.27
CA CYS A 675 7.30 -24.86 7.59
C CYS A 675 7.58 -24.02 6.34
N VAL A 676 8.30 -22.91 6.50
CA VAL A 676 8.56 -21.95 5.41
C VAL A 676 9.29 -22.60 4.24
N ALA A 677 10.20 -23.53 4.48
CA ALA A 677 10.93 -24.26 3.44
C ALA A 677 10.02 -25.15 2.57
N ASN A 678 8.88 -25.60 3.10
CA ASN A 678 8.01 -26.57 2.44
C ASN A 678 6.62 -26.01 2.10
N ALA A 679 6.22 -24.88 2.66
CA ALA A 679 4.91 -24.29 2.44
C ALA A 679 4.80 -23.59 1.07
N THR A 680 3.65 -23.74 0.43
CA THR A 680 3.30 -22.98 -0.79
C THR A 680 3.25 -21.48 -0.51
N ASN A 681 2.73 -21.08 0.65
CA ASN A 681 2.74 -19.70 1.11
C ASN A 681 3.42 -19.60 2.50
N PRO A 682 4.60 -18.95 2.61
CA PRO A 682 5.29 -18.75 3.89
C PRO A 682 4.47 -17.98 4.94
N TYR A 683 3.49 -17.18 4.51
CA TYR A 683 2.62 -16.43 5.41
C TYR A 683 1.79 -17.34 6.32
N ASP A 684 1.34 -18.49 5.82
CA ASP A 684 0.56 -19.45 6.60
C ASP A 684 1.36 -19.98 7.80
N CYS A 685 2.67 -20.17 7.61
CA CYS A 685 3.58 -20.52 8.69
C CYS A 685 3.68 -19.38 9.71
N SER A 686 3.79 -18.13 9.25
CA SER A 686 3.86 -16.98 10.15
C SER A 686 2.60 -16.84 11.03
N ASN A 687 1.42 -17.13 10.46
CA ASN A 687 0.15 -17.13 11.17
C ASN A 687 0.09 -18.20 12.25
N CYS A 688 0.60 -19.40 11.97
CA CYS A 688 0.71 -20.44 12.97
C CYS A 688 1.60 -20.03 14.16
N ILE A 689 2.65 -19.25 13.93
CA ILE A 689 3.48 -18.73 15.02
C ILE A 689 2.69 -17.70 15.81
N SER A 690 2.22 -16.63 15.15
CA SER A 690 1.57 -15.49 15.80
C SER A 690 0.32 -15.88 16.60
N SER A 691 -0.50 -16.79 16.05
CA SER A 691 -1.76 -17.21 16.66
C SER A 691 -1.59 -18.09 17.90
N THR A 692 -0.41 -18.67 18.10
CA THR A 692 -0.15 -19.63 19.18
C THR A 692 0.74 -19.07 20.28
N LEU A 693 1.30 -17.86 20.11
CA LEU A 693 2.27 -17.25 21.03
C LEU A 693 1.78 -17.16 22.48
N SER A 694 0.49 -16.85 22.68
CA SER A 694 -0.10 -16.63 24.00
C SER A 694 -0.70 -17.89 24.63
N LEU A 695 -0.62 -19.04 23.95
CA LEU A 695 -1.19 -20.29 24.45
C LEU A 695 -0.28 -20.94 25.50
N ALA A 696 -0.88 -21.52 26.54
CA ALA A 696 -0.14 -22.19 27.60
C ALA A 696 0.75 -23.34 27.08
N ASP A 697 0.37 -23.97 25.97
CA ASP A 697 1.10 -25.04 25.28
C ASP A 697 1.53 -24.65 23.86
N ALA A 698 1.95 -23.38 23.69
CA ALA A 698 2.31 -22.75 22.42
C ALA A 698 3.11 -23.65 21.46
N GLY A 699 4.12 -24.39 21.94
CA GLY A 699 4.92 -25.27 21.09
C GLY A 699 4.12 -26.39 20.42
N ALA A 700 3.25 -27.08 21.18
CA ALA A 700 2.39 -28.13 20.64
C ALA A 700 1.34 -27.56 19.68
N ALA A 701 0.73 -26.43 20.05
CA ALA A 701 -0.26 -25.74 19.21
C ALA A 701 0.32 -25.34 17.86
N ARG A 702 1.51 -24.74 17.90
CA ARG A 702 2.25 -24.26 16.74
C ARG A 702 2.62 -25.43 15.82
N MET A 703 3.16 -26.53 16.36
CA MET A 703 3.44 -27.72 15.55
C MET A 703 2.19 -28.32 14.89
N THR A 704 1.07 -28.42 15.61
CA THR A 704 -0.21 -28.88 15.02
C THR A 704 -0.64 -27.99 13.86
N CYS A 705 -0.54 -26.66 14.05
CA CYS A 705 -0.86 -25.69 12.99
C CYS A 705 0.05 -25.86 11.77
N MET A 706 1.38 -25.89 11.98
CA MET A 706 2.36 -26.02 10.90
C MET A 706 2.21 -27.33 10.13
N ASN A 707 1.94 -28.45 10.81
CA ASN A 707 1.69 -29.73 10.16
C ASN A 707 0.41 -29.70 9.31
N CYS A 708 -0.64 -29.03 9.80
CA CYS A 708 -1.86 -28.82 9.03
C CYS A 708 -1.61 -27.94 7.80
N VAL A 709 -0.81 -26.87 7.93
CA VAL A 709 -0.43 -25.98 6.81
C VAL A 709 0.45 -26.69 5.77
N LEU A 710 1.36 -27.57 6.19
CA LEU A 710 2.23 -28.31 5.28
C LEU A 710 1.51 -29.45 4.54
N GLY A 711 0.49 -30.02 5.17
CA GLY A 711 -0.27 -31.16 4.67
C GLY A 711 -1.76 -30.87 4.53
N VAL A 712 -2.13 -29.64 4.10
CA VAL A 712 -3.51 -29.14 4.09
C VAL A 712 -4.47 -30.23 3.57
N PRO A 713 -5.32 -30.80 4.44
CA PRO A 713 -6.24 -31.84 4.01
C PRO A 713 -7.21 -31.28 2.98
N ALA A 714 -7.65 -32.10 2.02
CA ALA A 714 -8.61 -31.67 1.00
C ALA A 714 -9.87 -31.07 1.66
N GLY A 715 -10.21 -29.83 1.31
CA GLY A 715 -11.34 -29.09 1.88
C GLY A 715 -11.01 -28.27 3.14
N VAL A 716 -9.75 -28.26 3.59
CA VAL A 716 -9.27 -27.40 4.69
C VAL A 716 -8.50 -26.22 4.12
N THR A 717 -8.61 -25.06 4.77
CA THR A 717 -7.84 -23.84 4.46
C THR A 717 -6.78 -23.60 5.53
N PRO A 718 -5.67 -22.92 5.21
CA PRO A 718 -4.66 -22.55 6.21
C PRO A 718 -5.23 -21.77 7.41
N TYR A 719 -6.21 -20.90 7.17
CA TYR A 719 -6.94 -20.20 8.24
C TYR A 719 -7.62 -21.16 9.22
N GLN A 720 -8.26 -22.22 8.72
CA GLN A 720 -8.89 -23.22 9.57
C GLN A 720 -7.84 -24.00 10.39
N CYS A 721 -6.64 -24.24 9.85
CA CYS A 721 -5.52 -24.80 10.62
C CYS A 721 -5.16 -23.87 11.79
N THR A 722 -5.07 -22.56 11.52
CA THR A 722 -4.78 -21.53 12.53
C THR A 722 -5.85 -21.48 13.62
N GLU A 723 -7.13 -21.40 13.27
CA GLU A 723 -8.23 -21.33 14.26
C GLU A 723 -8.36 -22.62 15.06
N CYS A 724 -8.29 -23.79 14.42
CA CYS A 724 -8.32 -25.06 15.14
C CYS A 724 -7.15 -25.20 16.11
N SER A 725 -5.96 -24.65 15.79
CA SER A 725 -4.78 -24.72 16.66
C SER A 725 -4.92 -23.95 17.97
N LYS A 726 -5.85 -22.98 18.06
CA LYS A 726 -6.09 -22.19 19.29
C LYS A 726 -6.85 -22.96 20.36
N LEU A 727 -7.40 -24.13 20.02
CA LEU A 727 -8.11 -24.97 20.99
C LEU A 727 -7.16 -25.45 22.09
N SER A 728 -7.70 -25.61 23.30
CA SER A 728 -6.93 -25.78 24.54
C SER A 728 -6.26 -27.15 24.72
N SER A 729 -6.50 -28.12 23.83
CA SER A 729 -5.88 -29.44 23.89
C SER A 729 -5.58 -29.99 22.50
N ALA A 730 -4.53 -30.80 22.38
CA ALA A 730 -4.15 -31.47 21.13
C ALA A 730 -5.33 -32.26 20.51
N ALA A 731 -6.07 -33.01 21.34
CA ALA A 731 -7.22 -33.78 20.89
C ALA A 731 -8.33 -32.88 20.30
N ALA A 732 -8.56 -31.70 20.87
CA ALA A 732 -9.52 -30.74 20.34
C ALA A 732 -9.06 -30.13 19.01
N ARG A 733 -7.76 -29.82 18.87
CA ARG A 733 -7.16 -29.32 17.62
C ARG A 733 -7.31 -30.34 16.49
N ASP A 734 -6.95 -31.60 16.76
CA ASP A 734 -7.04 -32.68 15.78
C ASP A 734 -8.49 -32.98 15.39
N ALA A 735 -9.40 -32.99 16.38
CA ALA A 735 -10.84 -33.17 16.13
C ALA A 735 -11.43 -32.02 15.28
N CYS A 736 -11.01 -30.78 15.54
CA CYS A 736 -11.41 -29.62 14.76
C CYS A 736 -10.90 -29.70 13.33
N ILE A 737 -9.61 -30.00 13.12
CA ILE A 737 -9.00 -30.17 11.79
C ILE A 737 -9.71 -31.30 11.02
N ALA A 738 -9.97 -32.44 11.67
CA ALA A 738 -10.70 -33.54 11.06
C ALA A 738 -12.17 -33.18 10.76
N CYS A 739 -12.79 -32.32 11.57
CA CYS A 739 -14.14 -31.82 11.35
C CYS A 739 -14.23 -30.91 10.12
N VAL A 740 -13.32 -29.94 9.99
CA VAL A 740 -13.29 -29.06 8.82
C VAL A 740 -12.92 -29.82 7.54
N ALA A 741 -12.06 -30.84 7.64
CA ALA A 741 -11.72 -31.72 6.51
C ALA A 741 -12.91 -32.53 5.98
N ARG A 742 -13.98 -32.70 6.78
CA ARG A 742 -15.25 -33.32 6.33
C ARG A 742 -16.20 -32.32 5.64
N GLY A 743 -15.78 -31.08 5.44
CA GLY A 743 -16.60 -30.01 4.85
C GLY A 743 -17.58 -29.37 5.83
N THR A 744 -17.43 -29.62 7.14
CA THR A 744 -18.23 -28.97 8.18
C THR A 744 -17.72 -27.55 8.43
N GLY A 745 -18.64 -26.60 8.61
CA GLY A 745 -18.31 -25.20 8.87
C GLY A 745 -17.46 -25.01 10.14
N LEU A 746 -16.47 -24.11 10.07
CA LEU A 746 -15.48 -23.90 11.15
C LEU A 746 -16.12 -23.53 12.49
N SER A 747 -17.16 -22.70 12.52
CA SER A 747 -17.86 -22.31 13.76
C SER A 747 -18.45 -23.51 14.51
N VAL A 748 -18.93 -24.51 13.75
CA VAL A 748 -19.43 -25.77 14.31
C VAL A 748 -18.27 -26.62 14.80
N CYS A 749 -17.16 -26.68 14.06
CA CYS A 749 -16.00 -27.49 14.43
C CYS A 749 -15.24 -26.95 15.65
N LEU A 750 -15.26 -25.64 15.89
CA LEU A 750 -14.64 -25.01 17.06
C LEU A 750 -15.40 -25.28 18.37
N THR A 751 -16.68 -25.63 18.28
CA THR A 751 -17.57 -25.86 19.43
C THR A 751 -18.02 -27.32 19.56
N ALA A 752 -17.61 -28.18 18.62
CA ALA A 752 -17.95 -29.59 18.64
C ALA A 752 -17.26 -30.29 19.82
N PRO A 753 -18.00 -31.05 20.65
CA PRO A 753 -17.38 -31.86 21.70
C PRO A 753 -16.42 -32.86 21.03
N VAL A 754 -15.26 -33.08 21.66
CA VAL A 754 -14.25 -34.06 21.24
C VAL A 754 -14.84 -35.46 21.41
N ALA A 755 -15.73 -35.88 20.51
CA ALA A 755 -16.28 -37.21 20.49
C ALA A 755 -15.16 -38.19 20.09
N ALA A 756 -14.91 -39.15 20.98
CA ALA A 756 -13.83 -40.13 20.89
C ALA A 756 -13.64 -40.68 19.46
N ALA A 757 -12.40 -40.60 18.98
CA ALA A 757 -11.94 -41.30 17.80
C ALA A 757 -12.19 -42.81 17.98
N GLY A 758 -13.22 -43.33 17.30
CA GLY A 758 -13.60 -44.73 17.49
C GLY A 758 -14.86 -45.18 16.77
N ALA A 759 -15.12 -44.73 15.53
CA ALA A 759 -16.11 -45.37 14.67
C ALA A 759 -15.70 -45.23 13.20
N ARG A 760 -15.28 -46.33 12.58
CA ARG A 760 -15.23 -46.46 11.13
C ARG A 760 -16.64 -46.24 10.59
N GLN A 761 -16.85 -45.24 9.73
CA GLN A 761 -17.98 -45.28 8.80
C GLN A 761 -17.75 -46.41 7.79
N PRO A 762 -18.80 -47.15 7.38
CA PRO A 762 -18.67 -48.20 6.38
C PRO A 762 -18.28 -47.59 5.01
N PRO A 763 -17.62 -48.37 4.13
CA PRO A 763 -17.14 -47.84 2.86
C PRO A 763 -18.29 -47.37 1.98
N MET A 764 -18.03 -46.34 1.17
CA MET A 764 -18.97 -45.85 0.17
C MET A 764 -19.45 -46.99 -0.75
N PRO A 765 -20.75 -47.01 -1.13
CA PRO A 765 -21.28 -48.03 -2.03
C PRO A 765 -20.53 -48.03 -3.36
N SER A 766 -20.30 -49.22 -3.90
CA SER A 766 -19.60 -49.37 -5.18
C SER A 766 -20.32 -48.60 -6.30
N LYS A 767 -19.61 -48.26 -7.39
CA LYS A 767 -20.22 -47.66 -8.60
C LYS A 767 -21.40 -48.50 -9.15
N GLN A 768 -21.47 -49.80 -8.84
CA GLN A 768 -22.61 -50.65 -9.19
C GLN A 768 -23.84 -50.41 -8.31
N GLU A 769 -23.68 -50.17 -7.00
CA GLU A 769 -24.79 -49.84 -6.10
C GLU A 769 -25.38 -48.47 -6.41
N MET A 770 -24.55 -47.46 -6.69
CA MET A 770 -25.06 -46.15 -7.11
C MET A 770 -25.82 -46.20 -8.45
N ARG A 771 -25.41 -47.10 -9.36
CA ARG A 771 -26.14 -47.34 -10.61
C ARG A 771 -27.48 -48.05 -10.36
N ARG A 772 -27.57 -48.94 -9.38
CA ARG A 772 -28.81 -49.59 -8.96
C ARG A 772 -29.80 -48.58 -8.37
N VAL A 773 -29.34 -47.72 -7.46
CA VAL A 773 -30.16 -46.66 -6.85
C VAL A 773 -30.66 -45.65 -7.90
N ARG A 774 -29.79 -45.21 -8.83
CA ARG A 774 -30.23 -44.36 -9.95
C ARG A 774 -31.24 -45.04 -10.88
N ARG A 775 -31.18 -46.37 -11.04
CA ARG A 775 -32.13 -47.13 -11.86
C ARG A 775 -33.49 -47.27 -11.15
N GLU A 776 -33.48 -47.42 -9.82
CA GLU A 776 -34.69 -47.47 -9.00
C GLU A 776 -35.40 -46.09 -8.92
N GLU A 777 -34.65 -45.00 -8.84
CA GLU A 777 -35.21 -43.63 -8.93
C GLU A 777 -35.79 -43.32 -10.32
N ARG A 778 -35.12 -43.75 -11.40
CA ARG A 778 -35.64 -43.60 -12.77
C ARG A 778 -36.93 -44.39 -13.00
N ASN A 779 -37.12 -45.51 -12.30
CA ASN A 779 -38.34 -46.31 -12.34
C ASN A 779 -39.46 -45.73 -11.47
N LYS A 780 -39.13 -44.99 -10.39
CA LYS A 780 -40.12 -44.23 -9.60
C LYS A 780 -40.66 -43.01 -10.36
N ASN A 781 -39.80 -42.26 -11.07
CA ASN A 781 -40.22 -41.11 -11.88
C ASN A 781 -41.00 -41.45 -13.17
N LYS A 782 -41.05 -42.72 -13.58
CA LYS A 782 -41.91 -43.18 -14.68
C LYS A 782 -43.36 -43.49 -14.26
N LYS A 783 -43.68 -43.53 -12.96
CA LYS A 783 -45.02 -43.87 -12.45
C LYS A 783 -45.93 -42.66 -12.15
N THR A 784 -45.47 -41.42 -12.35
CA THR A 784 -46.21 -40.19 -11.95
C THR A 784 -46.64 -39.28 -13.11
N HIS A 785 -46.52 -39.71 -14.38
CA HIS A 785 -47.13 -38.99 -15.51
C HIS A 785 -48.12 -39.89 -16.25
N LYS A 786 -49.40 -39.74 -15.88
CA LYS A 786 -50.55 -40.26 -16.64
C LYS A 786 -51.18 -39.04 -17.37
N PRO A 787 -51.25 -39.02 -18.71
CA PRO A 787 -51.94 -37.96 -19.45
C PRO A 787 -53.47 -38.07 -19.26
N PRO A 788 -54.23 -36.97 -19.43
CA PRO A 788 -55.69 -36.98 -19.27
C PRO A 788 -56.35 -37.80 -20.39
N PRO A 789 -57.53 -38.41 -20.14
CA PRO A 789 -58.23 -39.19 -21.16
C PRO A 789 -58.83 -38.28 -22.24
N PRO A 790 -58.97 -38.77 -23.49
CA PRO A 790 -59.54 -37.99 -24.58
C PRO A 790 -61.06 -37.88 -24.42
N ALA A 791 -61.59 -36.70 -24.77
CA ALA A 791 -63.00 -36.54 -25.07
C ALA A 791 -63.41 -37.50 -26.21
N LYS A 792 -64.57 -38.13 -26.07
CA LYS A 792 -65.21 -38.93 -27.11
C LYS A 792 -66.59 -38.33 -27.41
N PRO A 793 -67.10 -38.56 -28.64
CA PRO A 793 -67.68 -37.55 -29.52
C PRO A 793 -68.97 -36.90 -29.03
#